data_AF-A0AAV9G8Q5-F1
#
_entry.id   AF-A0AAV9G8Q5-F1
#
_cell.length_a   1.000
_cell.length_b   1.000
_cell.length_c   1.000
_cell.angle_alpha   90.00
_cell.angle_beta   90.00
_cell.angle_gamma   90.00
#
_symmetry.space_group_name_H-M   'P 1'
#
loop_
_entity.id
_entity.type
_entity.pdbx_description
1 polymer ?
#
loop_
_entity_poly.entity_id
_entity_poly.type
_entity_poly.pdbx_seq_one_letter_code
_entity_poly.pdbx_strand_id
1 'polypeptide(L)'
;MVQAYTSKAKGTCVVLSSSPYRLDSNVAHLTEFPHTYIFANDVILNFGNLEARNLHVHAGRVRPSAVLGTPCISTAGKPGTKQVVKVDDMNVALGGNASNVFLSATVFDTFGQTSEMKLRIDARGGDGGEGFSAPTLTIGGDGGNGGDGGKIDLMFNDRFQLMAAQLANLEDIPASGLSGKLADEMTAMSRCTGAPDYLAPAVTAFAAICARKPADRDVAEMKKAKEALIDALQGASSHLSQNFETLVRGGSGGPGGKGTQKTGKSGKSGATGKARKSWFNPDTIRKCGKECLFHPEQIAMTIRDAEVSYIIGSERSLQEAKDAFDLVVDKLEFLEHLKANDPIIQAYSENEIRLFIIPDARSTELASIASLSSSFAVAKYHQMRIAAGKDFFGHAHNWVPRASRDHYKEQLDTALAAFQDVEADYWAYQNRAAKQASTQDEITIATSAANISLSHATKDLQTLIADLSASEARIALLDKGLNARRNKVQDEIANISDRISKKFSISFSDIIDAATMMAFSPTKAMGAIQTASLIFGGLTKITDETGCKVEKSYLLSQLNVMKSDLSDLSEMLQVTDHTGITLDDPGCIKLLAQKDALLSLLSSYSTSIPVDTVRDLFNSYTTAVMARNTEILAYNTTLTQIYRAIEQRATANKTLGSLSTDALTTIDYELPLVASSIATAYHTDVLSILSILQRAQSSLEFFSLRPSLALQDALSIIAAAGFPCSDLHATLRRAQISLTEEYSDALENFSEGRSPFGTDAIEPVKVYLTEDQLVALLANENEKEIATQIEIPVCAKNTPWGEFACPGMSPFAGWSDVRITRARFYLKGVKTGNGLLQVNLTHMGEETIVDEDGRSHEFVHQIVGTVFQYGLENGEIGSPGDVADGEEYALPGPFATWRVSLVKGENKNLDITGCEKAWFEFGGWHRGFAI
;
A
#
# COMPACT_ATOMS: atom_id res chain seq x y z
N MET A 1 -9.30 16.61 2.84
CA MET A 1 -8.83 18.00 3.06
C MET A 1 -8.97 18.84 1.78
N VAL A 2 -9.28 20.15 1.87
CA VAL A 2 -9.27 21.11 0.73
C VAL A 2 -8.27 22.22 1.04
N GLN A 3 -7.37 22.52 0.10
CA GLN A 3 -6.42 23.63 0.16
C GLN A 3 -6.59 24.50 -1.09
N ALA A 4 -6.58 25.82 -0.93
CA ALA A 4 -6.66 26.76 -2.05
C ALA A 4 -5.51 27.76 -1.96
N TYR A 5 -4.76 27.87 -3.04
CA TYR A 5 -3.63 28.78 -3.21
C TYR A 5 -3.99 29.82 -4.26
N THR A 6 -3.72 31.09 -3.98
CA THR A 6 -4.01 32.18 -4.92
C THR A 6 -2.82 33.12 -5.02
N SER A 7 -2.54 33.60 -6.23
CA SER A 7 -1.59 34.69 -6.44
C SER A 7 -2.18 35.70 -7.39
N LYS A 8 -2.47 36.90 -6.86
CA LYS A 8 -2.94 38.03 -7.68
C LYS A 8 -1.85 38.52 -8.62
N ALA A 9 -0.58 38.51 -8.19
CA ALA A 9 0.57 38.88 -9.01
C ALA A 9 0.78 37.94 -10.22
N LYS A 10 0.55 36.63 -10.05
CA LYS A 10 0.68 35.63 -11.13
C LYS A 10 -0.64 35.30 -11.84
N GLY A 11 -1.76 35.89 -11.41
CA GLY A 11 -3.09 35.67 -12.00
C GLY A 11 -3.55 34.20 -12.00
N THR A 12 -3.16 33.44 -10.97
CA THR A 12 -3.43 31.99 -10.90
C THR A 12 -4.08 31.60 -9.58
N CYS A 13 -5.08 30.72 -9.65
CA CYS A 13 -5.70 30.02 -8.53
C CYS A 13 -5.44 28.52 -8.67
N VAL A 14 -5.02 27.84 -7.60
CA VAL A 14 -4.82 26.39 -7.54
C VAL A 14 -5.59 25.83 -6.36
N VAL A 15 -6.50 24.89 -6.61
CA VAL A 15 -7.28 24.18 -5.60
C VAL A 15 -6.81 22.73 -5.56
N LEU A 16 -6.43 22.24 -4.40
CA LEU A 16 -6.05 20.86 -4.15
C LEU A 16 -7.04 20.24 -3.17
N SER A 17 -7.58 19.06 -3.50
CA SER A 17 -8.50 18.36 -2.61
C SER A 17 -8.31 16.85 -2.61
N SER A 18 -8.24 16.24 -1.42
CA SER A 18 -8.34 14.79 -1.26
C SER A 18 -9.78 14.34 -0.95
N SER A 19 -10.62 15.26 -0.46
CA SER A 19 -12.06 15.03 -0.22
C SER A 19 -12.91 15.47 -1.43
N PRO A 20 -14.22 15.13 -1.46
CA PRO A 20 -15.12 15.65 -2.50
C PRO A 20 -15.15 17.18 -2.52
N TYR A 21 -14.68 17.76 -3.63
CA TYR A 21 -14.70 19.19 -3.86
C TYR A 21 -15.99 19.59 -4.57
N ARG A 22 -16.77 20.47 -3.95
CA ARG A 22 -17.98 21.03 -4.56
C ARG A 22 -17.58 22.24 -5.40
N LEU A 23 -17.69 22.11 -6.72
CA LEU A 23 -17.56 23.23 -7.63
C LEU A 23 -18.94 23.87 -7.75
N ASP A 24 -19.11 25.10 -7.26
CA ASP A 24 -20.38 25.83 -7.29
C ASP A 24 -20.27 27.19 -8.00
N SER A 25 -21.41 27.84 -8.25
CA SER A 25 -21.45 29.15 -8.93
C SER A 25 -21.08 30.33 -8.03
N ASN A 26 -21.00 30.12 -6.71
CA ASN A 26 -20.67 31.15 -5.71
C ASN A 26 -19.17 31.20 -5.41
N VAL A 27 -18.36 30.40 -6.08
CA VAL A 27 -16.90 30.44 -6.07
C VAL A 27 -16.44 31.74 -6.75
N ALA A 28 -16.56 32.88 -6.04
CA ALA A 28 -16.36 34.25 -6.53
C ALA A 28 -15.01 34.47 -7.24
N HIS A 29 -14.02 33.62 -6.99
CA HIS A 29 -12.67 33.73 -7.53
C HIS A 29 -12.48 33.19 -8.97
N LEU A 30 -13.37 32.36 -9.53
CA LEU A 30 -13.09 31.69 -10.81
C LEU A 30 -12.99 32.64 -12.03
N THR A 31 -13.62 33.81 -11.94
CA THR A 31 -13.55 34.85 -12.98
C THR A 31 -12.51 35.94 -12.68
N GLU A 32 -12.03 36.00 -11.43
CA GLU A 32 -11.00 36.94 -10.96
C GLU A 32 -9.61 36.53 -11.46
N PHE A 33 -9.33 35.23 -11.53
CA PHE A 33 -8.05 34.70 -11.97
C PHE A 33 -8.05 34.33 -13.46
N PRO A 34 -7.05 34.78 -14.24
CA PRO A 34 -6.80 34.30 -15.61
C PRO A 34 -6.71 32.78 -15.75
N HIS A 35 -6.15 32.10 -14.75
CA HIS A 35 -6.00 30.64 -14.71
C HIS A 35 -6.52 30.09 -13.37
N THR A 36 -7.35 29.06 -13.45
CA THR A 36 -7.79 28.29 -12.28
C THR A 36 -7.52 26.82 -12.52
N TYR A 37 -6.72 26.21 -11.65
CA TYR A 37 -6.43 24.78 -11.62
C TYR A 37 -7.14 24.14 -10.44
N ILE A 38 -7.80 23.01 -10.66
CA ILE A 38 -8.49 22.23 -9.65
C ILE A 38 -7.98 20.80 -9.78
N PHE A 39 -7.28 20.32 -8.76
CA PHE A 39 -6.83 18.94 -8.63
C PHE A 39 -7.61 18.30 -7.48
N ALA A 40 -8.34 17.22 -7.74
CA ALA A 40 -9.14 16.57 -6.71
C ALA A 40 -9.28 15.05 -6.87
N ASN A 41 -9.67 14.37 -5.80
CA ASN A 41 -10.12 12.97 -5.91
C ASN A 41 -11.53 12.88 -6.47
N ASP A 42 -12.46 13.70 -5.98
CA ASP A 42 -13.85 13.77 -6.44
C ASP A 42 -14.25 15.23 -6.64
N VAL A 43 -14.89 15.54 -7.76
CA VAL A 43 -15.45 16.86 -8.07
C VAL A 43 -16.95 16.73 -8.29
N ILE A 44 -17.71 17.43 -7.46
CA ILE A 44 -19.16 17.53 -7.55
C ILE A 44 -19.51 18.82 -8.30
N LEU A 45 -20.09 18.70 -9.49
CA LEU A 45 -20.57 19.83 -10.27
C LEU A 45 -21.91 20.31 -9.69
N ASN A 46 -21.85 21.35 -8.86
CA ASN A 46 -22.98 21.90 -8.12
C ASN A 46 -23.36 23.30 -8.63
N PHE A 47 -23.64 23.41 -9.92
CA PHE A 47 -24.04 24.66 -10.58
C PHE A 47 -24.98 24.38 -11.77
N GLY A 48 -25.81 25.38 -12.11
CA GLY A 48 -26.48 25.42 -13.42
C GLY A 48 -25.59 26.07 -14.48
N ASN A 49 -25.04 27.25 -14.19
CA ASN A 49 -24.06 27.94 -15.02
C ASN A 49 -22.85 28.34 -14.18
N LEU A 50 -21.64 28.09 -14.69
CA LEU A 50 -20.37 28.45 -14.10
C LEU A 50 -19.60 29.33 -15.08
N GLU A 51 -19.27 30.56 -14.70
CA GLU A 51 -18.38 31.41 -15.49
C GLU A 51 -16.94 31.27 -15.01
N ALA A 52 -16.00 31.08 -15.95
CA ALA A 52 -14.57 30.98 -15.66
C ALA A 52 -13.73 31.54 -16.81
N ARG A 53 -12.42 31.75 -16.57
CA ARG A 53 -11.44 32.02 -17.63
C ARG A 53 -10.76 30.74 -18.07
N ASN A 54 -9.43 30.62 -18.00
CA ASN A 54 -8.78 29.34 -18.27
C ASN A 54 -9.04 28.39 -17.11
N LEU A 55 -9.89 27.39 -17.31
CA LEU A 55 -10.29 26.46 -16.28
C LEU A 55 -9.67 25.09 -16.55
N HIS A 56 -8.94 24.58 -15.56
CA HIS A 56 -8.26 23.30 -15.61
C HIS A 56 -8.78 22.44 -14.45
N VAL A 57 -9.49 21.36 -14.75
CA VAL A 57 -10.10 20.47 -13.75
C VAL A 57 -9.58 19.06 -13.95
N HIS A 58 -8.84 18.55 -12.98
CA HIS A 58 -8.23 17.23 -12.99
C HIS A 58 -8.69 16.45 -11.76
N ALA A 59 -9.53 15.44 -11.97
CA ALA A 59 -10.18 14.71 -10.89
C ALA A 59 -9.95 13.19 -10.98
N GLY A 60 -10.10 12.46 -9.87
CA GLY A 60 -10.33 11.02 -9.95
C GLY A 60 -11.74 10.72 -10.46
N ARG A 61 -12.73 11.39 -9.87
CA ARG A 61 -14.14 11.26 -10.20
C ARG A 61 -14.76 12.63 -10.46
N VAL A 62 -15.62 12.72 -11.46
CA VAL A 62 -16.47 13.90 -11.70
C VAL A 62 -17.92 13.44 -11.71
N ARG A 63 -18.77 14.12 -10.95
CA ARG A 63 -20.19 13.80 -10.88
C ARG A 63 -21.08 15.03 -10.76
N PRO A 64 -22.27 15.02 -11.36
CA PRO A 64 -23.24 16.09 -11.15
C PRO A 64 -23.81 16.08 -9.74
N SER A 65 -24.20 17.25 -9.26
CA SER A 65 -25.15 17.38 -8.16
C SER A 65 -26.55 17.03 -8.66
N ALA A 66 -27.29 16.20 -7.92
CA ALA A 66 -28.67 15.82 -8.26
C ALA A 66 -29.69 16.98 -8.17
N VAL A 67 -29.26 18.15 -7.69
CA VAL A 67 -30.14 19.25 -7.26
C VAL A 67 -30.30 20.34 -8.33
N LEU A 68 -29.41 20.39 -9.33
CA LEU A 68 -29.33 21.49 -10.29
C LEU A 68 -29.40 20.91 -11.70
N GLY A 69 -30.07 21.59 -12.64
CA GLY A 69 -30.26 21.13 -14.03
C GLY A 69 -28.96 20.93 -14.81
N THR A 70 -29.01 20.87 -16.14
CA THR A 70 -27.85 20.65 -17.01
C THR A 70 -26.67 21.60 -16.69
N PRO A 71 -25.55 21.12 -16.11
CA PRO A 71 -24.43 21.98 -15.76
C PRO A 71 -23.76 22.55 -17.01
N CYS A 72 -23.52 23.87 -17.01
CA CYS A 72 -22.87 24.59 -18.09
C CYS A 72 -21.61 25.32 -17.59
N ILE A 73 -20.44 24.97 -18.11
CA ILE A 73 -19.18 25.69 -17.90
C ILE A 73 -19.01 26.68 -19.05
N SER A 74 -19.04 27.98 -18.77
CA SER A 74 -18.86 29.05 -19.75
C SER A 74 -17.52 29.76 -19.55
N THR A 75 -16.71 29.72 -20.59
CA THR A 75 -15.49 30.51 -20.76
C THR A 75 -15.61 31.45 -21.97
N ALA A 76 -16.86 31.70 -22.38
CA ALA A 76 -17.19 32.45 -23.58
C ALA A 76 -16.67 33.89 -23.49
N GLY A 77 -16.22 34.39 -24.63
CA GLY A 77 -15.81 35.77 -24.77
C GLY A 77 -16.98 36.73 -24.52
N LYS A 78 -16.71 37.84 -23.82
CA LYS A 78 -17.72 38.87 -23.59
C LYS A 78 -18.12 39.51 -24.93
N PRO A 79 -19.42 39.76 -25.19
CA PRO A 79 -19.85 40.51 -26.36
C PRO A 79 -19.26 41.93 -26.36
N GLY A 80 -18.93 42.42 -27.55
CA GLY A 80 -18.49 43.80 -27.76
C GLY A 80 -19.59 44.81 -27.47
N THR A 81 -19.18 45.98 -27.01
CA THR A 81 -20.09 47.10 -26.70
C THR A 81 -20.70 47.64 -27.98
N LYS A 82 -22.03 47.77 -28.02
CA LYS A 82 -22.74 48.30 -29.19
C LYS A 82 -22.68 49.84 -29.20
N GLN A 83 -22.75 50.43 -30.40
CA GLN A 83 -22.96 51.87 -30.61
C GLN A 83 -21.83 52.77 -30.06
N VAL A 84 -20.57 52.35 -30.21
CA VAL A 84 -19.40 53.11 -29.73
C VAL A 84 -19.16 54.37 -30.59
N VAL A 85 -19.22 55.55 -29.97
CA VAL A 85 -19.33 56.87 -30.64
C VAL A 85 -17.97 57.45 -31.09
N LYS A 86 -16.83 56.98 -30.55
CA LYS A 86 -15.49 57.54 -30.81
C LYS A 86 -14.53 56.49 -31.37
N VAL A 87 -13.67 56.91 -32.32
CA VAL A 87 -12.65 56.06 -32.98
C VAL A 87 -11.60 55.55 -31.99
N ASP A 88 -11.32 56.30 -30.92
CA ASP A 88 -10.36 55.91 -29.89
C ASP A 88 -10.89 54.82 -28.93
N ASP A 89 -12.21 54.56 -28.94
CA ASP A 89 -12.89 53.54 -28.14
C ASP A 89 -13.13 52.23 -28.94
N MET A 90 -12.53 52.06 -30.13
CA MET A 90 -12.76 50.87 -30.97
C MET A 90 -12.44 49.53 -30.27
N ASN A 91 -11.59 49.54 -29.25
CA ASN A 91 -11.27 48.34 -28.45
C ASN A 91 -12.46 47.83 -27.63
N VAL A 92 -13.41 48.66 -27.21
CA VAL A 92 -14.61 48.21 -26.46
C VAL A 92 -15.70 47.65 -27.37
N ALA A 93 -15.65 47.90 -28.68
CA ALA A 93 -16.54 47.30 -29.66
C ALA A 93 -16.13 45.88 -30.05
N LEU A 94 -14.90 45.44 -29.75
CA LEU A 94 -14.43 44.10 -30.07
C LEU A 94 -15.09 43.05 -29.16
N GLY A 95 -15.50 41.94 -29.76
CA GLY A 95 -15.85 40.75 -29.00
C GLY A 95 -14.63 40.15 -28.33
N GLY A 96 -14.76 39.75 -27.07
CA GLY A 96 -13.68 39.11 -26.32
C GLY A 96 -13.36 37.72 -26.86
N ASN A 97 -12.10 37.30 -26.78
CA ASN A 97 -11.73 35.92 -27.06
C ASN A 97 -12.25 35.00 -25.94
N ALA A 98 -12.65 33.79 -26.30
CA ALA A 98 -12.94 32.76 -25.31
C ALA A 98 -11.66 32.26 -24.64
N SER A 99 -11.79 31.77 -23.40
CA SER A 99 -10.71 31.09 -22.69
C SER A 99 -10.77 29.58 -22.91
N ASN A 100 -9.78 28.84 -22.39
CA ASN A 100 -9.69 27.39 -22.58
C ASN A 100 -10.31 26.63 -21.40
N VAL A 101 -10.81 25.42 -21.68
CA VAL A 101 -11.28 24.47 -20.66
C VAL A 101 -10.55 23.14 -20.84
N PHE A 102 -9.90 22.69 -19.78
CA PHE A 102 -9.29 21.37 -19.68
C PHE A 102 -10.03 20.61 -18.58
N LEU A 103 -10.55 19.44 -18.90
CA LEU A 103 -11.27 18.59 -17.96
C LEU A 103 -10.79 17.16 -18.13
N SER A 104 -10.22 16.59 -17.07
CA SER A 104 -9.80 15.20 -17.06
C SER A 104 -10.28 14.44 -15.83
N ALA A 105 -10.77 13.21 -16.01
CA ALA A 105 -11.00 12.32 -14.88
C ALA A 105 -10.93 10.83 -15.23
N THR A 106 -10.54 10.02 -14.24
CA THR A 106 -10.57 8.55 -14.36
C THR A 106 -11.99 7.99 -14.35
N VAL A 107 -12.95 8.69 -13.76
CA VAL A 107 -14.36 8.29 -13.74
C VAL A 107 -15.24 9.52 -13.94
N PHE A 108 -16.18 9.43 -14.87
CA PHE A 108 -17.30 10.36 -14.96
C PHE A 108 -18.55 9.58 -14.58
N ASP A 109 -19.18 9.96 -13.47
CA ASP A 109 -20.47 9.38 -13.14
C ASP A 109 -21.48 9.78 -14.21
N THR A 110 -22.19 8.79 -14.71
CA THR A 110 -23.32 9.06 -15.60
C THR A 110 -24.36 9.83 -14.80
N PHE A 111 -24.67 11.02 -15.28
CA PHE A 111 -25.77 11.83 -14.79
C PHE A 111 -27.02 10.97 -14.65
N GLY A 112 -27.53 10.84 -13.41
CA GLY A 112 -28.35 9.71 -13.00
C GLY A 112 -29.64 9.49 -13.78
N GLN A 113 -30.00 8.21 -13.91
CA GLN A 113 -31.32 7.59 -14.18
C GLN A 113 -32.19 8.06 -15.36
N THR A 114 -31.95 9.23 -15.96
CA THR A 114 -32.67 9.69 -17.14
C THR A 114 -31.67 10.23 -18.17
N SER A 115 -31.92 9.91 -19.43
CA SER A 115 -31.10 10.20 -20.62
C SER A 115 -30.91 11.69 -20.96
N GLU A 116 -31.15 12.61 -20.02
CA GLU A 116 -31.32 14.05 -20.30
C GLU A 116 -30.23 14.96 -19.71
N MET A 117 -29.45 14.51 -18.73
CA MET A 117 -28.51 15.40 -18.06
C MET A 117 -27.14 15.38 -18.74
N LYS A 118 -26.81 16.48 -19.43
CA LYS A 118 -25.57 16.71 -20.20
C LYS A 118 -24.64 17.68 -19.46
N LEU A 119 -23.33 17.58 -19.69
CA LEU A 119 -22.38 18.64 -19.37
C LEU A 119 -22.15 19.50 -20.61
N ARG A 120 -22.55 20.76 -20.53
CA ARG A 120 -22.29 21.75 -21.58
C ARG A 120 -21.02 22.54 -21.25
N ILE A 121 -20.16 22.71 -22.24
CA ILE A 121 -18.95 23.53 -22.13
C ILE A 121 -18.95 24.54 -23.28
N ASP A 122 -19.06 25.82 -22.94
CA ASP A 122 -19.16 26.95 -23.86
C ASP A 122 -17.87 27.78 -23.85
N ALA A 123 -17.07 27.64 -24.90
CA ALA A 123 -15.84 28.39 -25.14
C ALA A 123 -15.96 29.16 -26.48
N ARG A 124 -17.12 29.77 -26.73
CA ARG A 124 -17.33 30.59 -27.93
C ARG A 124 -16.70 31.98 -27.79
N GLY A 125 -16.17 32.51 -28.89
CA GLY A 125 -15.76 33.90 -28.95
C GLY A 125 -16.96 34.84 -28.82
N GLY A 126 -16.75 36.02 -28.23
CA GLY A 126 -17.79 37.04 -28.08
C GLY A 126 -18.11 37.69 -29.42
N ASP A 127 -19.39 38.00 -29.66
CA ASP A 127 -19.78 38.73 -30.87
C ASP A 127 -19.25 40.17 -30.84
N GLY A 128 -18.88 40.71 -32.00
CA GLY A 128 -18.48 42.09 -32.16
C GLY A 128 -19.67 43.05 -32.00
N GLY A 129 -19.42 44.20 -31.38
CA GLY A 129 -20.41 45.25 -31.17
C GLY A 129 -20.84 45.91 -32.48
N GLU A 130 -22.11 46.30 -32.55
CA GLU A 130 -22.66 47.04 -33.69
C GLU A 130 -22.03 48.44 -33.78
N GLY A 131 -21.69 48.88 -34.99
CA GLY A 131 -21.14 50.21 -35.24
C GLY A 131 -22.16 51.33 -34.96
N PHE A 132 -21.67 52.48 -34.52
CA PHE A 132 -22.54 53.61 -34.16
C PHE A 132 -23.31 54.18 -35.35
N SER A 133 -24.63 54.32 -35.19
CA SER A 133 -25.53 54.86 -36.20
C SER A 133 -26.09 56.21 -35.76
N ALA A 134 -25.79 57.29 -36.49
CA ALA A 134 -26.33 58.61 -36.21
C ALA A 134 -26.67 59.39 -37.49
N PRO A 135 -27.80 60.13 -37.53
CA PRO A 135 -28.21 60.94 -38.67
C PRO A 135 -27.26 62.09 -39.00
N THR A 136 -26.33 62.43 -38.11
CA THR A 136 -25.38 63.53 -38.26
C THR A 136 -24.03 63.09 -38.83
N LEU A 137 -23.77 61.77 -38.91
CA LEU A 137 -22.50 61.24 -39.41
C LEU A 137 -22.53 61.03 -40.92
N THR A 138 -21.45 61.40 -41.60
CA THR A 138 -21.31 61.17 -43.05
C THR A 138 -21.06 59.70 -43.37
N ILE A 139 -20.25 59.04 -42.53
CA ILE A 139 -19.97 57.61 -42.55
C ILE A 139 -20.31 57.06 -41.17
N GLY A 140 -21.12 55.99 -41.08
CA GLY A 140 -21.42 55.37 -39.79
C GLY A 140 -20.21 54.66 -39.18
N GLY A 141 -20.23 54.39 -37.88
CA GLY A 141 -19.10 53.77 -37.18
C GLY A 141 -18.84 52.34 -37.66
N ASP A 142 -17.58 51.91 -37.68
CA ASP A 142 -17.22 50.51 -38.00
C ASP A 142 -17.74 49.57 -36.91
N GLY A 143 -18.17 48.37 -37.31
CA GLY A 143 -18.54 47.30 -36.39
C GLY A 143 -17.30 46.60 -35.84
N GLY A 144 -17.38 46.12 -34.59
CA GLY A 144 -16.27 45.43 -33.95
C GLY A 144 -16.06 44.01 -34.51
N ASN A 145 -14.83 43.51 -34.48
CA ASN A 145 -14.57 42.10 -34.82
C ASN A 145 -15.12 41.19 -33.74
N GLY A 146 -15.58 39.99 -34.12
CA GLY A 146 -15.87 38.92 -33.18
C GLY A 146 -14.57 38.31 -32.62
N GLY A 147 -14.63 37.85 -31.38
CA GLY A 147 -13.50 37.20 -30.72
C GLY A 147 -13.29 35.76 -31.19
N ASP A 148 -12.08 35.24 -31.01
CA ASP A 148 -11.74 33.86 -31.34
C ASP A 148 -12.37 32.87 -30.34
N GLY A 149 -12.74 31.69 -30.82
CA GLY A 149 -13.18 30.57 -29.98
C GLY A 149 -12.01 29.93 -29.22
N GLY A 150 -12.30 29.41 -28.03
CA GLY A 150 -11.32 28.77 -27.15
C GLY A 150 -11.04 27.30 -27.48
N LYS A 151 -10.20 26.67 -26.66
CA LYS A 151 -9.93 25.23 -26.73
C LYS A 151 -10.65 24.48 -25.61
N ILE A 152 -11.25 23.35 -25.95
CA ILE A 152 -11.84 22.40 -25.00
C ILE A 152 -11.09 21.08 -25.14
N ASP A 153 -10.49 20.62 -24.05
CA ASP A 153 -9.81 19.34 -23.96
C ASP A 153 -10.46 18.47 -22.88
N LEU A 154 -11.07 17.37 -23.33
CA LEU A 154 -11.72 16.38 -22.47
C LEU A 154 -10.90 15.10 -22.49
N MET A 155 -10.44 14.66 -21.32
CA MET A 155 -9.73 13.40 -21.17
C MET A 155 -10.42 12.51 -20.14
N PHE A 156 -10.99 11.39 -20.57
CA PHE A 156 -11.78 10.54 -19.68
C PHE A 156 -11.52 9.06 -19.94
N ASN A 157 -11.63 8.24 -18.89
CA ASN A 157 -11.56 6.80 -19.04
C ASN A 157 -12.93 6.26 -19.47
N ASP A 158 -13.02 5.74 -20.69
CA ASP A 158 -14.21 5.02 -21.14
C ASP A 158 -14.12 3.55 -20.69
N ARG A 159 -14.45 3.33 -19.41
CA ARG A 159 -14.43 1.98 -18.82
C ARG A 159 -15.37 1.02 -19.55
N PHE A 160 -16.47 1.51 -20.14
CA PHE A 160 -17.39 0.66 -20.90
C PHE A 160 -16.72 0.13 -22.18
N GLN A 161 -16.00 0.98 -22.90
CA GLN A 161 -15.27 0.58 -24.09
C GLN A 161 -14.11 -0.37 -23.77
N LEU A 162 -13.36 -0.13 -22.69
CA LEU A 162 -12.30 -1.05 -22.24
C LEU A 162 -12.86 -2.44 -21.91
N MET A 163 -13.96 -2.49 -21.14
CA MET A 163 -14.63 -3.74 -20.79
C MET A 163 -15.17 -4.47 -22.02
N ALA A 164 -15.79 -3.74 -22.96
CA ALA A 164 -16.28 -4.33 -24.20
C ALA A 164 -15.14 -4.97 -25.01
N ALA A 165 -13.98 -4.32 -25.07
CA ALA A 165 -12.79 -4.84 -25.75
C ALA A 165 -12.19 -6.07 -25.04
N GLN A 166 -12.12 -6.04 -23.70
CA GLN A 166 -11.66 -7.19 -22.91
C GLN A 166 -12.57 -8.40 -23.10
N LEU A 167 -13.88 -8.22 -22.94
CA LEU A 167 -14.88 -9.27 -23.16
C LEU A 167 -14.78 -9.83 -24.58
N ALA A 168 -14.64 -8.98 -25.60
CA ALA A 168 -14.49 -9.43 -26.99
C ALA A 168 -13.30 -10.40 -27.15
N ASN A 169 -12.16 -10.12 -26.50
CA ASN A 169 -10.94 -10.92 -26.58
C ASN A 169 -11.01 -12.28 -25.86
N LEU A 170 -12.05 -12.58 -25.07
CA LEU A 170 -12.19 -13.86 -24.36
C LEU A 170 -12.56 -15.06 -25.26
N GLU A 171 -12.53 -14.94 -26.59
CA GLU A 171 -12.96 -16.02 -27.52
C GLU A 171 -12.05 -17.27 -27.55
N ASP A 172 -10.80 -17.18 -27.08
CA ASP A 172 -9.78 -18.23 -27.22
C ASP A 172 -9.55 -19.10 -25.96
N ILE A 173 -10.34 -18.94 -24.89
CA ILE A 173 -10.08 -19.61 -23.61
C ILE A 173 -10.90 -20.93 -23.50
N PRO A 174 -10.27 -22.07 -23.15
CA PRO A 174 -10.97 -23.33 -22.91
C PRO A 174 -12.08 -23.18 -21.85
N ALA A 175 -13.20 -23.90 -22.01
CA ALA A 175 -14.39 -23.80 -21.15
C ALA A 175 -14.12 -23.97 -19.63
N SER A 176 -13.02 -24.60 -19.24
CA SER A 176 -12.59 -24.80 -17.85
C SER A 176 -11.92 -23.57 -17.22
N GLY A 177 -11.38 -22.62 -18.00
CA GLY A 177 -10.71 -21.40 -17.51
C GLY A 177 -11.57 -20.14 -17.60
N LEU A 178 -12.70 -20.21 -18.30
CA LEU A 178 -13.57 -19.06 -18.56
C LEU A 178 -14.32 -18.58 -17.30
N SER A 179 -14.56 -19.45 -16.31
CA SER A 179 -15.40 -19.15 -15.14
C SER A 179 -14.82 -18.13 -14.17
N GLY A 180 -13.51 -18.19 -13.91
CA GLY A 180 -12.82 -17.33 -12.94
C GLY A 180 -12.66 -15.91 -13.47
N LYS A 181 -12.06 -15.79 -14.68
CA LYS A 181 -11.90 -14.51 -15.39
C LYS A 181 -13.22 -13.76 -15.54
N LEU A 182 -14.30 -14.48 -15.83
CA LEU A 182 -15.64 -13.89 -15.92
C LEU A 182 -16.15 -13.41 -14.55
N ALA A 183 -15.99 -14.17 -13.47
CA ALA A 183 -16.40 -13.75 -12.13
C ALA A 183 -15.62 -12.52 -11.62
N ASP A 184 -14.33 -12.44 -11.94
CA ASP A 184 -13.48 -11.30 -11.63
C ASP A 184 -13.86 -10.05 -12.43
N GLU A 185 -14.11 -10.20 -13.73
CA GLU A 185 -14.61 -9.10 -14.57
C GLU A 185 -15.98 -8.62 -14.09
N MET A 186 -16.84 -9.54 -13.66
CA MET A 186 -18.14 -9.21 -13.07
C MET A 186 -18.04 -8.48 -11.74
N THR A 187 -17.04 -8.84 -10.93
CA THR A 187 -16.73 -8.13 -9.69
C THR A 187 -16.13 -6.75 -9.97
N ALA A 188 -15.31 -6.62 -11.02
CA ALA A 188 -14.81 -5.32 -11.49
C ALA A 188 -15.96 -4.44 -12.03
N MET A 189 -16.93 -5.02 -12.73
CA MET A 189 -18.14 -4.34 -13.20
C MET A 189 -19.04 -3.90 -12.05
N SER A 190 -19.24 -4.74 -11.02
CA SER A 190 -20.06 -4.38 -9.87
C SER A 190 -19.39 -3.28 -9.01
N ARG A 191 -18.06 -3.22 -8.95
CA ARG A 191 -17.30 -2.11 -8.33
C ARG A 191 -17.34 -0.81 -9.13
N CYS A 192 -17.71 -0.83 -10.41
CA CYS A 192 -18.02 0.38 -11.20
C CYS A 192 -19.39 0.97 -10.83
N THR A 193 -19.78 0.92 -9.55
CA THR A 193 -21.10 1.33 -9.04
C THR A 193 -21.46 2.72 -9.53
N GLY A 194 -22.47 2.75 -10.40
CA GLY A 194 -22.75 3.81 -11.36
C GLY A 194 -23.16 3.26 -12.73
N ALA A 195 -23.06 1.93 -12.95
CA ALA A 195 -23.62 1.30 -14.15
C ALA A 195 -25.06 1.78 -14.37
N PRO A 196 -25.36 2.42 -15.52
CA PRO A 196 -26.72 2.88 -15.80
C PRO A 196 -27.73 1.73 -15.70
N ASP A 197 -28.96 2.03 -15.29
CA ASP A 197 -30.01 1.00 -15.11
C ASP A 197 -30.22 0.13 -16.36
N TYR A 198 -29.90 0.64 -17.56
CA TYR A 198 -29.97 -0.12 -18.81
C TYR A 198 -28.86 -1.17 -19.00
N LEU A 199 -27.74 -1.09 -18.26
CA LEU A 199 -26.69 -2.12 -18.24
C LEU A 199 -27.04 -3.26 -17.28
N ALA A 200 -27.79 -2.97 -16.22
CA ALA A 200 -28.08 -3.94 -15.16
C ALA A 200 -28.72 -5.26 -15.67
N PRO A 201 -29.67 -5.26 -16.64
CA PRO A 201 -30.23 -6.49 -17.18
C PRO A 201 -29.18 -7.36 -17.90
N ALA A 202 -28.32 -6.75 -18.72
CA ALA A 202 -27.28 -7.49 -19.47
C ALA A 202 -26.21 -8.06 -18.53
N VAL A 203 -25.77 -7.27 -17.55
CA VAL A 203 -24.84 -7.72 -16.49
C VAL A 203 -25.46 -8.86 -15.69
N THR A 204 -26.71 -8.72 -15.24
CA THR A 204 -27.38 -9.74 -14.42
C THR A 204 -27.62 -11.03 -15.20
N ALA A 205 -28.03 -10.94 -16.46
CA ALA A 205 -28.23 -12.10 -17.32
C ALA A 205 -26.92 -12.87 -17.53
N PHE A 206 -25.82 -12.16 -17.75
CA PHE A 206 -24.50 -12.76 -17.88
C PHE A 206 -24.00 -13.36 -16.55
N ALA A 207 -24.26 -12.68 -15.42
CA ALA A 207 -24.00 -13.18 -14.06
C ALA A 207 -24.64 -14.52 -13.78
N ALA A 208 -25.93 -14.61 -14.09
CA ALA A 208 -26.73 -15.77 -13.79
C ALA A 208 -26.22 -17.01 -14.53
N ILE A 209 -25.65 -16.84 -15.73
CA ILE A 209 -25.03 -17.92 -16.50
C ILE A 209 -23.65 -18.28 -15.91
N CYS A 210 -22.85 -17.28 -15.53
CA CYS A 210 -21.53 -17.49 -14.93
C CYS A 210 -21.58 -18.16 -13.55
N ALA A 211 -22.66 -17.96 -12.79
CA ALA A 211 -22.85 -18.57 -11.47
C ALA A 211 -23.22 -20.07 -11.54
N ARG A 212 -23.59 -20.61 -12.72
CA ARG A 212 -23.92 -22.03 -12.88
C ARG A 212 -22.64 -22.89 -12.80
N LYS A 213 -22.77 -24.16 -12.38
CA LYS A 213 -21.66 -25.12 -12.43
C LYS A 213 -21.17 -25.28 -13.87
N PRO A 214 -19.86 -25.49 -14.12
CA PRO A 214 -19.33 -25.60 -15.48
C PRO A 214 -20.06 -26.62 -16.38
N ALA A 215 -20.51 -27.74 -15.80
CA ALA A 215 -21.24 -28.79 -16.52
C ALA A 215 -22.68 -28.39 -16.95
N ASP A 216 -23.26 -27.35 -16.34
CA ASP A 216 -24.64 -26.90 -16.57
C ASP A 216 -24.71 -25.63 -17.45
N ARG A 217 -23.58 -25.21 -18.03
CA ARG A 217 -23.48 -24.00 -18.86
C ARG A 217 -23.70 -24.33 -20.33
N ASP A 218 -24.74 -23.75 -20.91
CA ASP A 218 -24.93 -23.77 -22.37
C ASP A 218 -23.99 -22.73 -23.02
N VAL A 219 -23.07 -23.21 -23.85
CA VAL A 219 -22.08 -22.39 -24.56
C VAL A 219 -22.74 -21.39 -25.51
N ALA A 220 -23.86 -21.75 -26.14
CA ALA A 220 -24.60 -20.87 -27.05
C ALA A 220 -25.35 -19.77 -26.28
N GLU A 221 -25.96 -20.12 -25.13
CA GLU A 221 -26.59 -19.15 -24.23
C GLU A 221 -25.56 -18.14 -23.69
N MET A 222 -24.39 -18.64 -23.30
CA MET A 222 -23.29 -17.81 -22.82
C MET A 222 -22.73 -16.87 -23.89
N LYS A 223 -22.52 -17.36 -25.12
CA LYS A 223 -22.06 -16.52 -26.24
C LYS A 223 -23.05 -15.38 -26.51
N LYS A 224 -24.34 -15.70 -26.53
CA LYS A 224 -25.41 -14.71 -26.74
C LYS A 224 -25.47 -13.67 -25.60
N ALA A 225 -25.33 -14.10 -24.35
CA ALA A 225 -25.32 -13.19 -23.21
C ALA A 225 -24.06 -12.30 -23.17
N LYS A 226 -22.90 -12.85 -23.56
CA LYS A 226 -21.66 -12.10 -23.76
C LYS A 226 -21.82 -11.02 -24.84
N GLU A 227 -22.34 -11.39 -26.02
CA GLU A 227 -22.60 -10.45 -27.12
C GLU A 227 -23.55 -9.33 -26.69
N ALA A 228 -24.65 -9.67 -26.01
CA ALA A 228 -25.59 -8.69 -25.48
C ALA A 228 -24.95 -7.74 -24.44
N LEU A 229 -24.03 -8.25 -23.62
CA LEU A 229 -23.27 -7.42 -22.67
C LEU A 229 -22.28 -6.49 -23.39
N ILE A 230 -21.56 -7.00 -24.39
CA ILE A 230 -20.65 -6.18 -25.23
C ILE A 230 -21.44 -5.05 -25.91
N ASP A 231 -22.58 -5.35 -26.52
CA ASP A 231 -23.45 -4.36 -27.17
C ASP A 231 -23.95 -3.31 -26.17
N ALA A 232 -24.36 -3.75 -24.96
CA ALA A 232 -24.81 -2.86 -23.91
C ALA A 232 -23.67 -1.91 -23.45
N LEU A 233 -22.45 -2.43 -23.29
CA LEU A 233 -21.27 -1.65 -22.94
C LEU A 233 -20.88 -0.66 -24.05
N GLN A 234 -20.92 -1.06 -25.31
CA GLN A 234 -20.69 -0.16 -26.45
C GLN A 234 -21.76 0.95 -26.52
N GLY A 235 -23.02 0.62 -26.22
CA GLY A 235 -24.09 1.59 -26.06
C GLY A 235 -23.80 2.60 -24.95
N ALA A 236 -23.31 2.11 -23.79
CA ALA A 236 -22.95 2.97 -22.67
C ALA A 236 -21.78 3.92 -22.98
N SER A 237 -20.74 3.42 -23.65
CA SER A 237 -19.64 4.24 -24.18
C SER A 237 -20.13 5.35 -25.11
N SER A 238 -21.06 5.01 -26.02
CA SER A 238 -21.66 5.97 -26.95
C SER A 238 -22.47 7.04 -26.21
N HIS A 239 -23.26 6.66 -25.21
CA HIS A 239 -24.01 7.58 -24.36
C HIS A 239 -23.09 8.51 -23.56
N LEU A 240 -22.04 7.97 -22.93
CA LEU A 240 -21.04 8.76 -22.21
C LEU A 240 -20.43 9.84 -23.12
N SER A 241 -20.05 9.46 -24.33
CA SER A 241 -19.49 10.40 -25.31
C SER A 241 -20.46 11.51 -25.72
N GLN A 242 -21.76 11.21 -25.80
CA GLN A 242 -22.83 12.16 -26.14
C GLN A 242 -23.23 13.08 -24.99
N ASN A 243 -22.94 12.73 -23.75
CA ASN A 243 -23.23 13.56 -22.57
C ASN A 243 -22.39 14.84 -22.51
N PHE A 244 -21.34 14.96 -23.31
CA PHE A 244 -20.52 16.16 -23.41
C PHE A 244 -20.88 17.01 -24.62
N GLU A 245 -21.53 18.15 -24.39
CA GLU A 245 -21.81 19.17 -25.41
C GLU A 245 -20.72 20.26 -25.40
N THR A 246 -20.01 20.42 -26.51
CA THR A 246 -18.89 21.38 -26.62
C THR A 246 -19.19 22.46 -27.67
N LEU A 247 -19.05 23.74 -27.30
CA LEU A 247 -19.27 24.88 -28.19
C LEU A 247 -17.99 25.73 -28.29
N VAL A 248 -17.35 25.76 -29.47
CA VAL A 248 -16.05 26.44 -29.69
C VAL A 248 -16.06 27.41 -30.88
N ARG A 249 -17.22 27.91 -31.28
CA ARG A 249 -17.34 28.79 -32.45
C ARG A 249 -16.69 30.16 -32.21
N GLY A 250 -16.11 30.76 -33.25
CA GLY A 250 -15.72 32.17 -33.19
C GLY A 250 -16.95 33.08 -33.10
N GLY A 251 -16.77 34.26 -32.50
CA GLY A 251 -17.80 35.29 -32.44
C GLY A 251 -18.09 35.89 -33.81
N SER A 252 -19.33 36.33 -34.02
CA SER A 252 -19.75 36.99 -35.25
C SER A 252 -19.18 38.41 -35.31
N GLY A 253 -18.79 38.89 -36.50
CA GLY A 253 -18.44 40.29 -36.69
C GLY A 253 -19.66 41.22 -36.52
N GLY A 254 -19.48 42.34 -35.82
CA GLY A 254 -20.52 43.34 -35.66
C GLY A 254 -20.83 44.05 -36.98
N PRO A 255 -22.11 44.35 -37.30
CA PRO A 255 -22.45 45.11 -38.49
C PRO A 255 -21.99 46.57 -38.35
N GLY A 256 -21.54 47.16 -39.45
CA GLY A 256 -21.22 48.59 -39.48
C GLY A 256 -22.46 49.48 -39.31
N GLY A 257 -22.28 50.60 -38.62
CA GLY A 257 -23.35 51.58 -38.35
C GLY A 257 -23.77 52.36 -39.59
N LYS A 258 -25.00 52.88 -39.61
CA LYS A 258 -25.54 53.67 -40.73
C LYS A 258 -25.13 55.14 -40.62
N GLY A 259 -24.49 55.66 -41.67
CA GLY A 259 -24.25 57.09 -41.88
C GLY A 259 -25.12 57.64 -43.01
N THR A 260 -25.13 58.96 -43.16
CA THR A 260 -25.92 59.69 -44.16
C THR A 260 -25.47 59.45 -45.60
N GLN A 261 -24.19 59.12 -45.84
CA GLN A 261 -23.67 58.78 -47.17
C GLN A 261 -23.19 57.34 -47.30
N LYS A 262 -22.54 56.78 -46.26
CA LYS A 262 -22.03 55.41 -46.27
C LYS A 262 -22.21 54.71 -44.91
N THR A 263 -22.44 53.41 -44.94
CA THR A 263 -22.37 52.54 -43.76
C THR A 263 -20.90 52.32 -43.39
N GLY A 264 -20.61 52.21 -42.09
CA GLY A 264 -19.32 51.74 -41.59
C GLY A 264 -19.01 50.32 -42.07
N LYS A 265 -17.76 49.91 -41.96
CA LYS A 265 -17.34 48.54 -42.30
C LYS A 265 -17.85 47.57 -41.24
N SER A 266 -18.33 46.40 -41.65
CA SER A 266 -18.61 45.32 -40.72
C SER A 266 -17.30 44.71 -40.19
N GLY A 267 -17.32 44.29 -38.93
CA GLY A 267 -16.22 43.55 -38.33
C GLY A 267 -16.06 42.15 -38.95
N LYS A 268 -14.89 41.56 -38.76
CA LYS A 268 -14.59 40.18 -39.13
C LYS A 268 -15.10 39.22 -38.05
N SER A 269 -15.55 38.04 -38.43
CA SER A 269 -15.80 36.96 -37.48
C SER A 269 -14.49 36.42 -36.92
N GLY A 270 -14.50 35.99 -35.66
CA GLY A 270 -13.36 35.33 -35.03
C GLY A 270 -13.13 33.92 -35.56
N ALA A 271 -11.94 33.39 -35.34
CA ALA A 271 -11.59 32.03 -35.69
C ALA A 271 -12.36 31.02 -34.83
N THR A 272 -12.75 29.90 -35.44
CA THR A 272 -13.31 28.75 -34.70
C THR A 272 -12.21 28.13 -33.84
N GLY A 273 -12.54 27.89 -32.57
CA GLY A 273 -11.72 27.16 -31.61
C GLY A 273 -11.65 25.66 -31.88
N LYS A 274 -11.16 24.89 -30.92
CA LYS A 274 -10.94 23.43 -31.06
C LYS A 274 -11.52 22.67 -29.88
N ALA A 275 -12.20 21.56 -30.14
CA ALA A 275 -12.63 20.62 -29.11
C ALA A 275 -12.00 19.26 -29.39
N ARG A 276 -11.38 18.63 -28.38
CA ARG A 276 -10.80 17.30 -28.46
C ARG A 276 -11.29 16.46 -27.28
N LYS A 277 -11.67 15.22 -27.58
CA LYS A 277 -11.99 14.17 -26.61
C LYS A 277 -10.92 13.10 -26.74
N SER A 278 -10.35 12.66 -25.62
CA SER A 278 -9.22 11.73 -25.58
C SER A 278 -9.38 10.74 -24.42
N TRP A 279 -8.73 9.59 -24.54
CA TRP A 279 -8.82 8.55 -23.52
C TRP A 279 -7.85 8.80 -22.38
N PHE A 280 -8.29 8.51 -21.16
CA PHE A 280 -7.44 8.57 -19.97
C PHE A 280 -6.66 7.25 -19.86
N ASN A 281 -5.48 7.20 -20.49
CA ASN A 281 -4.55 6.07 -20.41
C ASN A 281 -3.09 6.55 -20.39
N PRO A 282 -2.14 5.70 -19.95
CA PRO A 282 -0.73 6.07 -19.80
C PRO A 282 -0.12 6.76 -21.04
N ASP A 283 -0.41 6.23 -22.23
CA ASP A 283 0.08 6.74 -23.50
C ASP A 283 -0.40 8.16 -23.82
N THR A 284 -1.69 8.41 -23.59
CA THR A 284 -2.32 9.71 -23.85
C THR A 284 -1.88 10.73 -22.83
N ILE A 285 -1.71 10.31 -21.57
CA ILE A 285 -1.15 11.15 -20.50
C ILE A 285 0.27 11.60 -20.86
N ARG A 286 1.18 10.69 -21.25
CA ARG A 286 2.56 11.06 -21.65
C ARG A 286 2.59 12.04 -22.82
N LYS A 287 1.67 11.87 -23.77
CA LYS A 287 1.55 12.70 -24.98
C LYS A 287 0.65 13.93 -24.76
N CYS A 288 0.16 14.15 -23.55
CA CYS A 288 -0.66 15.31 -23.22
C CYS A 288 0.19 16.57 -23.38
N GLY A 289 -0.33 17.56 -24.13
CA GLY A 289 0.44 18.68 -24.67
C GLY A 289 1.09 19.58 -23.61
N LYS A 290 0.46 20.72 -23.30
CA LYS A 290 0.99 21.72 -22.34
C LYS A 290 0.32 21.67 -20.97
N GLU A 291 -0.41 20.58 -20.68
CA GLU A 291 -1.25 20.47 -19.48
C GLU A 291 -0.57 19.63 -18.40
N CYS A 292 -0.67 20.08 -17.15
CA CYS A 292 -0.21 19.32 -15.98
C CYS A 292 -1.41 18.60 -15.38
N LEU A 293 -1.48 17.28 -15.56
CA LEU A 293 -2.67 16.51 -15.21
C LEU A 293 -2.75 16.13 -13.72
N PHE A 294 -1.61 16.13 -13.03
CA PHE A 294 -1.52 15.73 -11.63
C PHE A 294 -0.70 16.74 -10.84
N HIS A 295 -1.18 17.09 -9.65
CA HIS A 295 -0.42 17.93 -8.73
C HIS A 295 0.22 17.04 -7.65
N PRO A 296 1.55 17.11 -7.42
CA PRO A 296 2.23 16.24 -6.47
C PRO A 296 1.66 16.31 -5.04
N GLU A 297 1.38 17.51 -4.54
CA GLU A 297 0.78 17.68 -3.20
C GLU A 297 -0.64 17.07 -3.12
N GLN A 298 -1.45 17.15 -4.19
CA GLN A 298 -2.80 16.56 -4.18
C GLN A 298 -2.72 15.04 -4.10
N ILE A 299 -1.79 14.43 -4.86
CA ILE A 299 -1.53 12.99 -4.78
C ILE A 299 -1.04 12.62 -3.38
N ALA A 300 -0.12 13.40 -2.79
CA ALA A 300 0.37 13.16 -1.44
C ALA A 300 -0.76 13.23 -0.40
N MET A 301 -1.70 14.17 -0.54
CA MET A 301 -2.90 14.23 0.31
C MET A 301 -3.76 12.97 0.17
N THR A 302 -3.96 12.46 -1.05
CA THR A 302 -4.69 11.20 -1.26
C THR A 302 -4.00 10.01 -0.61
N ILE A 303 -2.67 9.93 -0.71
CA ILE A 303 -1.90 8.89 -0.03
C ILE A 303 -2.08 8.98 1.48
N ARG A 304 -1.98 10.18 2.08
CA ARG A 304 -2.17 10.35 3.53
C ARG A 304 -3.55 9.89 3.99
N ASP A 305 -4.61 10.27 3.26
CA ASP A 305 -5.97 9.81 3.57
C ASP A 305 -6.09 8.28 3.47
N ALA A 306 -5.48 7.67 2.45
CA ALA A 306 -5.44 6.22 2.28
C ALA A 306 -4.64 5.51 3.39
N GLU A 307 -3.51 6.09 3.81
CA GLU A 307 -2.70 5.60 4.92
C GLU A 307 -3.51 5.61 6.24
N VAL A 308 -4.29 6.66 6.52
CA VAL A 308 -5.18 6.72 7.68
C VAL A 308 -6.23 5.61 7.64
N SER A 309 -6.91 5.41 6.49
CA SER A 309 -7.89 4.33 6.33
C SER A 309 -7.26 2.94 6.50
N TYR A 310 -6.01 2.77 6.06
CA TYR A 310 -5.26 1.53 6.24
C TYR A 310 -4.92 1.29 7.73
N ILE A 311 -4.52 2.33 8.47
CA ILE A 311 -4.25 2.22 9.92
C ILE A 311 -5.50 1.85 10.70
N ILE A 312 -6.67 2.40 10.33
CA ILE A 312 -7.95 2.06 10.98
C ILE A 312 -8.25 0.55 10.87
N GLY A 313 -7.83 -0.11 9.79
CA GLY A 313 -7.80 -1.58 9.69
C GLY A 313 -9.15 -2.30 9.67
N SER A 314 -10.29 -1.60 9.77
CA SER A 314 -11.62 -2.21 9.59
C SER A 314 -11.80 -2.69 8.15
N GLU A 315 -12.66 -3.69 7.92
CA GLU A 315 -12.92 -4.21 6.56
C GLU A 315 -13.30 -3.08 5.58
N ARG A 316 -14.16 -2.16 6.02
CA ARG A 316 -14.55 -0.98 5.25
C ARG A 316 -13.38 -0.04 4.98
N SER A 317 -12.61 0.32 6.01
CA SER A 317 -11.50 1.27 5.86
C SER A 317 -10.33 0.68 5.05
N LEU A 318 -10.08 -0.63 5.16
CA LEU A 318 -9.14 -1.35 4.30
C LEU A 318 -9.58 -1.30 2.83
N GLN A 319 -10.87 -1.46 2.55
CA GLN A 319 -11.39 -1.31 1.19
C GLN A 319 -11.24 0.14 0.69
N GLU A 320 -11.55 1.13 1.52
CA GLU A 320 -11.36 2.56 1.20
C GLU A 320 -9.88 2.88 0.92
N ALA A 321 -8.95 2.34 1.72
CA ALA A 321 -7.52 2.49 1.50
C ALA A 321 -7.07 1.86 0.18
N LYS A 322 -7.53 0.63 -0.09
CA LYS A 322 -7.23 -0.08 -1.34
C LYS A 322 -7.72 0.70 -2.56
N ASP A 323 -8.97 1.16 -2.55
CA ASP A 323 -9.54 1.93 -3.65
C ASP A 323 -8.76 3.23 -3.90
N ALA A 324 -8.28 3.88 -2.83
CA ALA A 324 -7.48 5.10 -2.94
C ALA A 324 -6.06 4.84 -3.48
N PHE A 325 -5.40 3.75 -3.06
CA PHE A 325 -4.10 3.36 -3.62
C PHE A 325 -4.22 2.93 -5.09
N ASP A 326 -5.25 2.16 -5.43
CA ASP A 326 -5.58 1.79 -6.83
C ASP A 326 -5.76 3.04 -7.69
N LEU A 327 -6.50 4.04 -7.20
CA LEU A 327 -6.67 5.31 -7.90
C LEU A 327 -5.34 6.05 -8.15
N VAL A 328 -4.42 6.07 -7.17
CA VAL A 328 -3.12 6.71 -7.33
C VAL A 328 -2.26 5.96 -8.34
N VAL A 329 -2.26 4.62 -8.28
CA VAL A 329 -1.52 3.78 -9.22
C VAL A 329 -2.04 3.97 -10.65
N ASP A 330 -3.36 3.91 -10.87
CA ASP A 330 -3.99 4.14 -12.17
C ASP A 330 -3.63 5.52 -12.76
N LYS A 331 -3.62 6.56 -11.90
CA LYS A 331 -3.27 7.93 -12.32
C LYS A 331 -1.80 8.05 -12.73
N LEU A 332 -0.89 7.34 -12.06
CA LEU A 332 0.55 7.54 -12.18
C LEU A 332 1.28 6.44 -12.94
N GLU A 333 0.57 5.42 -13.43
CA GLU A 333 1.13 4.33 -14.25
C GLU A 333 1.93 4.83 -15.47
N PHE A 334 1.60 6.02 -15.99
CA PHE A 334 2.34 6.65 -17.08
C PHE A 334 3.83 6.87 -16.79
N LEU A 335 4.23 6.95 -15.51
CA LEU A 335 5.61 7.15 -15.09
C LEU A 335 6.52 5.96 -15.45
N GLU A 336 5.98 4.75 -15.56
CA GLU A 336 6.77 3.54 -15.88
C GLU A 336 7.44 3.57 -17.25
N HIS A 337 6.85 4.32 -18.18
CA HIS A 337 7.29 4.40 -19.57
C HIS A 337 7.58 5.85 -19.98
N LEU A 338 7.76 6.73 -19.00
CA LEU A 338 8.04 8.14 -19.21
C LEU A 338 9.42 8.34 -19.83
N LYS A 339 9.48 9.11 -20.90
CA LYS A 339 10.71 9.46 -21.62
C LYS A 339 11.02 10.94 -21.43
N ALA A 340 12.30 11.28 -21.44
CA ALA A 340 12.76 12.65 -21.26
C ALA A 340 12.21 13.65 -22.31
N ASN A 341 11.82 13.15 -23.49
CA ASN A 341 11.25 13.95 -24.58
C ASN A 341 9.72 13.88 -24.68
N ASP A 342 9.04 13.23 -23.72
CA ASP A 342 7.58 13.18 -23.73
C ASP A 342 7.01 14.59 -23.45
N PRO A 343 5.95 15.02 -24.17
CA PRO A 343 5.35 16.36 -24.02
C PRO A 343 4.97 16.73 -22.59
N ILE A 344 4.55 15.76 -21.77
CA ILE A 344 4.19 16.02 -20.38
C ILE A 344 5.37 16.54 -19.54
N ILE A 345 6.61 16.13 -19.83
CA ILE A 345 7.82 16.66 -19.17
C ILE A 345 7.94 18.17 -19.44
N GLN A 346 7.73 18.56 -20.70
CA GLN A 346 7.75 19.97 -21.06
C GLN A 346 6.62 20.74 -20.36
N ALA A 347 5.42 20.18 -20.29
CA ALA A 347 4.29 20.79 -19.59
C ALA A 347 4.62 21.11 -18.13
N TYR A 348 5.19 20.15 -17.39
CA TYR A 348 5.61 20.38 -16.00
C TYR A 348 6.74 21.41 -15.91
N SER A 349 7.78 21.30 -16.75
CA SER A 349 8.90 22.27 -16.75
C SER A 349 8.45 23.73 -16.94
N GLU A 350 7.41 23.96 -17.76
CA GLU A 350 6.88 25.29 -18.04
C GLU A 350 5.93 25.81 -16.94
N ASN A 351 5.37 24.94 -16.09
CA ASN A 351 4.27 25.29 -15.18
C ASN A 351 4.53 25.05 -13.69
N GLU A 352 5.63 24.42 -13.25
CA GLU A 352 5.90 24.19 -11.82
C GLU A 352 5.69 25.44 -10.96
N ILE A 353 6.32 26.56 -11.34
CA ILE A 353 6.23 27.84 -10.61
C ILE A 353 4.81 28.44 -10.65
N ARG A 354 4.04 28.18 -11.71
CA ARG A 354 2.63 28.63 -11.84
C ARG A 354 1.71 27.79 -10.95
N LEU A 355 2.01 26.51 -10.82
CA LEU A 355 1.30 25.56 -9.97
C LEU A 355 1.75 25.61 -8.51
N PHE A 356 2.60 26.58 -8.13
CA PHE A 356 3.16 26.69 -6.78
C PHE A 356 4.03 25.49 -6.36
N ILE A 357 4.59 24.78 -7.34
CA ILE A 357 5.62 23.74 -7.15
C ILE A 357 6.99 24.42 -7.22
N ILE A 358 7.84 24.16 -6.23
CA ILE A 358 9.17 24.77 -6.16
C ILE A 358 10.18 23.85 -6.86
N PRO A 359 10.79 24.28 -7.98
CA PRO A 359 11.82 23.49 -8.65
C PRO A 359 13.01 23.22 -7.72
N ASP A 360 13.73 22.12 -7.94
CA ASP A 360 14.99 21.89 -7.24
C ASP A 360 16.15 22.48 -8.05
N ALA A 361 16.77 23.55 -7.52
CA ALA A 361 17.90 24.21 -8.19
C ALA A 361 19.16 23.33 -8.27
N ARG A 362 19.23 22.23 -7.52
CA ARG A 362 20.40 21.32 -7.47
C ARG A 362 20.18 20.02 -8.26
N SER A 363 18.96 19.77 -8.74
CA SER A 363 18.62 18.56 -9.48
C SER A 363 18.36 18.87 -10.96
N THR A 364 18.73 17.94 -11.83
CA THR A 364 18.33 17.96 -13.25
C THR A 364 16.94 17.37 -13.47
N GLU A 365 16.39 16.68 -12.46
CA GLU A 365 15.03 16.14 -12.48
C GLU A 365 14.02 17.19 -12.01
N LEU A 366 12.86 17.24 -12.66
CA LEU A 366 11.76 18.12 -12.27
C LEU A 366 11.20 17.71 -10.91
N ALA A 367 10.99 18.67 -10.01
CA ALA A 367 10.52 18.42 -8.65
C ALA A 367 9.13 17.74 -8.65
N SER A 368 8.29 18.11 -9.61
CA SER A 368 6.99 17.48 -9.85
C SER A 368 7.11 16.00 -10.19
N ILE A 369 7.98 15.64 -11.13
CA ILE A 369 8.16 14.25 -11.59
C ILE A 369 8.78 13.38 -10.50
N ALA A 370 9.78 13.90 -9.78
CA ALA A 370 10.39 13.18 -8.66
C ALA A 370 9.35 12.86 -7.56
N SER A 371 8.53 13.85 -7.18
CA SER A 371 7.50 13.69 -6.15
C SER A 371 6.36 12.74 -6.58
N LEU A 372 5.92 12.81 -7.83
CA LEU A 372 4.93 11.87 -8.38
C LEU A 372 5.48 10.45 -8.43
N SER A 373 6.74 10.27 -8.83
CA SER A 373 7.40 8.96 -8.86
C SER A 373 7.52 8.34 -7.47
N SER A 374 7.89 9.13 -6.46
CA SER A 374 7.87 8.69 -5.07
C SER A 374 6.48 8.27 -4.62
N SER A 375 5.45 9.06 -4.96
CA SER A 375 4.07 8.76 -4.58
C SER A 375 3.55 7.46 -5.22
N PHE A 376 3.90 7.24 -6.48
CA PHE A 376 3.56 6.02 -7.20
C PHE A 376 4.18 4.77 -6.55
N ALA A 377 5.47 4.83 -6.19
CA ALA A 377 6.15 3.75 -5.50
C ALA A 377 5.50 3.43 -4.14
N VAL A 378 5.12 4.46 -3.37
CA VAL A 378 4.42 4.32 -2.08
C VAL A 378 3.07 3.65 -2.23
N ALA A 379 2.26 4.06 -3.21
CA ALA A 379 0.94 3.49 -3.43
C ALA A 379 1.01 2.01 -3.81
N LYS A 380 1.91 1.64 -4.74
CA LYS A 380 2.18 0.24 -5.09
C LYS A 380 2.63 -0.57 -3.89
N TYR A 381 3.52 -0.02 -3.09
CA TYR A 381 4.00 -0.69 -1.89
C TYR A 381 2.86 -1.02 -0.92
N HIS A 382 1.97 -0.06 -0.62
CA HIS A 382 0.83 -0.32 0.25
C HIS A 382 -0.15 -1.35 -0.34
N GLN A 383 -0.39 -1.34 -1.66
CA GLN A 383 -1.16 -2.41 -2.32
C GLN A 383 -0.54 -3.79 -2.07
N MET A 384 0.78 -3.92 -2.20
CA MET A 384 1.49 -5.19 -1.98
C MET A 384 1.31 -5.70 -0.55
N ARG A 385 1.37 -4.81 0.45
CA ARG A 385 1.23 -5.19 1.86
C ARG A 385 -0.17 -5.62 2.23
N ILE A 386 -1.17 -4.87 1.74
CA ILE A 386 -2.58 -5.19 1.92
C ILE A 386 -2.84 -6.57 1.30
N ALA A 387 -2.31 -6.82 0.08
CA ALA A 387 -2.40 -8.13 -0.56
C ALA A 387 -1.67 -9.24 0.22
N ALA A 388 -0.59 -8.92 0.91
CA ALA A 388 0.15 -9.84 1.78
C ALA A 388 -0.46 -10.02 3.19
N GLY A 389 -1.61 -9.41 3.47
CA GLY A 389 -2.28 -9.50 4.77
C GLY A 389 -1.51 -8.86 5.92
N LYS A 390 -0.67 -7.87 5.62
CA LYS A 390 0.11 -7.12 6.62
C LYS A 390 -0.66 -5.89 7.10
N ASP A 391 -0.40 -5.47 8.33
CA ASP A 391 -0.88 -4.19 8.86
C ASP A 391 -0.13 -2.99 8.24
N PHE A 392 -0.51 -1.78 8.65
CA PHE A 392 0.11 -0.53 8.21
C PHE A 392 1.59 -0.36 8.60
N PHE A 393 2.10 -1.06 9.61
CA PHE A 393 3.49 -0.90 10.10
C PHE A 393 4.46 -2.00 9.68
N GLY A 394 3.95 -3.12 9.18
CA GLY A 394 4.70 -4.14 8.42
C GLY A 394 4.49 -5.52 8.98
N HIS A 395 3.66 -5.62 10.01
CA HIS A 395 3.55 -6.79 10.83
C HIS A 395 2.40 -7.69 10.36
N ALA A 396 2.52 -8.98 10.65
CA ALA A 396 1.39 -9.89 10.53
C ALA A 396 0.35 -9.57 11.62
N HIS A 397 -0.90 -9.97 11.41
CA HIS A 397 -1.96 -9.75 12.39
C HIS A 397 -1.68 -10.35 13.77
N ASN A 398 -0.87 -11.41 13.84
CA ASN A 398 -0.45 -12.10 15.06
C ASN A 398 0.96 -11.71 15.54
N TRP A 399 1.55 -10.67 14.96
CA TRP A 399 2.88 -10.24 15.36
C TRP A 399 2.83 -9.46 16.67
N VAL A 400 3.80 -9.71 17.54
CA VAL A 400 3.92 -9.06 18.85
C VAL A 400 5.35 -8.65 19.14
N PRO A 401 5.56 -7.45 19.70
CA PRO A 401 6.87 -7.07 20.20
C PRO A 401 7.15 -7.68 21.58
N ARG A 402 8.43 -7.74 21.94
CA ARG A 402 8.89 -8.27 23.23
C ARG A 402 9.31 -7.23 24.25
N ALA A 403 9.41 -5.95 23.91
CA ALA A 403 9.87 -4.96 24.87
C ALA A 403 8.84 -4.73 25.99
N SER A 404 9.30 -4.32 27.17
CA SER A 404 8.42 -4.13 28.33
C SER A 404 7.42 -3.00 28.16
N ARG A 405 6.39 -3.03 29.00
CA ARG A 405 5.43 -1.93 29.17
C ARG A 405 6.13 -0.61 29.42
N ASP A 406 7.10 -0.59 30.34
CA ASP A 406 7.77 0.64 30.77
C ASP A 406 8.54 1.28 29.61
N HIS A 407 9.16 0.44 28.76
CA HIS A 407 9.81 0.89 27.53
C HIS A 407 8.86 1.59 26.56
N TYR A 408 7.65 1.04 26.34
CA TYR A 408 6.66 1.67 25.47
C TYR A 408 6.02 2.90 26.10
N LYS A 409 5.78 2.89 27.41
CA LYS A 409 5.22 4.02 28.13
C LYS A 409 6.15 5.24 28.05
N GLU A 410 7.46 5.06 28.29
CA GLU A 410 8.44 6.15 28.21
C GLU A 410 8.52 6.76 26.81
N GLN A 411 8.50 5.91 25.77
CA GLN A 411 8.46 6.36 24.38
C GLN A 411 7.17 7.15 24.07
N LEU A 412 6.02 6.67 24.52
CA LEU A 412 4.74 7.37 24.33
C LEU A 412 4.72 8.72 25.06
N ASP A 413 5.20 8.78 26.30
CA ASP A 413 5.27 10.02 27.06
C ASP A 413 6.14 11.06 26.34
N THR A 414 7.29 10.64 25.81
CA THR A 414 8.20 11.52 25.06
C THR A 414 7.58 11.98 23.75
N ALA A 415 7.01 11.06 22.97
CA ALA A 415 6.42 11.37 21.67
C ALA A 415 5.18 12.26 21.77
N LEU A 416 4.29 11.99 22.74
CA LEU A 416 3.08 12.80 22.97
C LEU A 416 3.42 14.21 23.45
N ALA A 417 4.43 14.36 24.31
CA ALA A 417 4.89 15.67 24.76
C ALA A 417 5.40 16.54 23.59
N ALA A 418 6.17 15.95 22.66
CA ALA A 418 6.62 16.65 21.46
C ALA A 418 5.46 16.98 20.50
N PHE A 419 4.51 16.05 20.34
CA PHE A 419 3.37 16.23 19.43
C PHE A 419 2.39 17.31 19.88
N GLN A 420 2.27 17.57 21.17
CA GLN A 420 1.40 18.62 21.70
C GLN A 420 1.72 19.99 21.06
N ASP A 421 3.00 20.32 20.92
CA ASP A 421 3.44 21.58 20.33
C ASP A 421 3.19 21.58 18.81
N VAL A 422 3.43 20.45 18.13
CA VAL A 422 3.20 20.29 16.68
C VAL A 422 1.72 20.43 16.32
N GLU A 423 0.82 19.86 17.12
CA GLU A 423 -0.63 20.03 16.93
C GLU A 423 -1.04 21.49 17.14
N ALA A 424 -0.52 22.15 18.18
CA ALA A 424 -0.81 23.55 18.44
C ALA A 424 -0.33 24.46 17.29
N ASP A 425 0.88 24.24 16.78
CA ASP A 425 1.45 24.96 15.65
C ASP A 425 0.66 24.73 14.36
N TYR A 426 0.21 23.49 14.11
CA TYR A 426 -0.63 23.16 12.97
C TYR A 426 -1.94 23.97 12.97
N TRP A 427 -2.67 23.99 14.09
CA TRP A 427 -3.92 24.74 14.19
C TRP A 427 -3.72 26.25 14.26
N ALA A 428 -2.62 26.72 14.86
CA ALA A 428 -2.24 28.13 14.82
C ALA A 428 -1.99 28.60 13.37
N TYR A 429 -1.29 27.78 12.58
CA TYR A 429 -1.08 28.02 11.16
C TYR A 429 -2.40 28.06 10.37
N GLN A 430 -3.27 27.04 10.52
CA GLN A 430 -4.57 27.02 9.83
C GLN A 430 -5.41 28.26 10.13
N ASN A 431 -5.40 28.72 11.38
CA ASN A 431 -6.11 29.93 11.80
C ASN A 431 -5.50 31.23 11.25
N ARG A 432 -4.17 31.30 11.09
CA ARG A 432 -3.45 32.47 10.54
C ARG A 432 -3.58 32.55 9.02
N ALA A 433 -3.47 31.40 8.34
CA ALA A 433 -3.74 31.26 6.91
C ALA A 433 -5.15 31.77 6.55
N ALA A 434 -6.14 31.45 7.39
CA ALA A 434 -7.51 31.95 7.23
C ALA A 434 -7.67 33.46 7.48
N LYS A 435 -6.71 34.10 8.16
CA LYS A 435 -6.75 35.52 8.57
C LYS A 435 -5.73 36.41 7.85
N GLN A 436 -4.93 35.85 6.94
CA GLN A 436 -3.92 36.57 6.14
C GLN A 436 -2.96 37.40 7.04
N ALA A 437 -2.42 36.76 8.09
CA ALA A 437 -1.57 37.40 9.11
C ALA A 437 -0.06 37.33 8.75
N SER A 438 0.78 38.06 9.51
CA SER A 438 2.21 38.33 9.23
C SER A 438 3.08 37.12 8.82
N THR A 439 3.78 37.29 7.70
CA THR A 439 4.71 36.33 7.07
C THR A 439 5.86 35.84 7.96
N GLN A 440 6.28 36.61 8.98
CA GLN A 440 7.50 36.32 9.74
C GLN A 440 7.32 35.23 10.81
N ASP A 441 6.15 35.18 11.45
CA ASP A 441 5.81 34.11 12.38
C ASP A 441 5.59 32.78 11.64
N GLU A 442 5.00 32.83 10.44
CA GLU A 442 4.77 31.66 9.60
C GLU A 442 6.08 31.02 9.13
N ILE A 443 7.08 31.83 8.78
CA ILE A 443 8.44 31.35 8.45
C ILE A 443 9.09 30.66 9.67
N THR A 444 8.89 31.20 10.88
CA THR A 444 9.45 30.62 12.11
C THR A 444 8.85 29.24 12.38
N ILE A 445 7.52 29.12 12.29
CA ILE A 445 6.81 27.83 12.46
C ILE A 445 7.24 26.83 11.38
N ALA A 446 7.31 27.26 10.12
CA ALA A 446 7.75 26.41 9.00
C ALA A 446 9.19 25.89 9.19
N THR A 447 10.08 26.75 9.70
CA THR A 447 11.47 26.41 9.98
C THR A 447 11.56 25.37 11.10
N SER A 448 10.76 25.53 12.16
CA SER A 448 10.65 24.54 13.24
C SER A 448 10.16 23.18 12.72
N ALA A 449 9.05 23.17 11.98
CA ALA A 449 8.47 21.95 11.39
C ALA A 449 9.43 21.24 10.43
N ALA A 450 10.19 21.99 9.62
CA ALA A 450 11.19 21.44 8.72
C ALA A 450 12.39 20.83 9.48
N ASN A 451 12.83 21.45 10.58
CA ASN A 451 13.88 20.89 11.44
C ASN A 451 13.42 19.61 12.15
N ILE A 452 12.19 19.56 12.64
CA ILE A 452 11.60 18.35 13.23
C ILE A 452 11.55 17.23 12.19
N SER A 453 11.02 17.52 11.00
CA SER A 453 10.97 16.57 9.88
C SER A 453 12.36 16.05 9.50
N LEU A 454 13.38 16.92 9.50
CA LEU A 454 14.77 16.56 9.26
C LEU A 454 15.33 15.61 10.34
N SER A 455 15.04 15.90 11.61
CA SER A 455 15.45 15.07 12.75
C SER A 455 14.81 13.68 12.67
N HIS A 456 13.50 13.60 12.43
CA HIS A 456 12.76 12.34 12.29
C HIS A 456 13.29 11.51 11.13
N ALA A 457 13.38 12.08 9.93
CA ALA A 457 13.92 11.39 8.76
C ALA A 457 15.35 10.85 8.99
N THR A 458 16.16 11.56 9.78
CA THR A 458 17.52 11.12 10.12
C THR A 458 17.52 9.93 11.10
N LYS A 459 16.65 9.97 12.12
CA LYS A 459 16.50 8.87 13.09
C LYS A 459 15.89 7.62 12.45
N ASP A 460 14.91 7.81 11.57
CA ASP A 460 14.31 6.73 10.78
C ASP A 460 15.36 6.06 9.90
N LEU A 461 16.20 6.83 9.20
CA LEU A 461 17.29 6.26 8.40
C LEU A 461 18.22 5.38 9.23
N GLN A 462 18.63 5.83 10.42
CA GLN A 462 19.49 5.04 11.29
C GLN A 462 18.83 3.71 11.70
N THR A 463 17.54 3.74 12.03
CA THR A 463 16.77 2.57 12.47
C THR A 463 16.54 1.60 11.31
N LEU A 464 16.08 2.11 10.17
CA LEU A 464 15.79 1.31 8.98
C LEU A 464 17.05 0.64 8.39
N ILE A 465 18.22 1.28 8.49
CA ILE A 465 19.50 0.66 8.10
C ILE A 465 19.83 -0.57 8.97
N ALA A 466 19.58 -0.47 10.28
CA ALA A 466 19.77 -1.59 11.19
C ALA A 466 18.76 -2.71 10.89
N ASP A 467 17.49 -2.37 10.65
CA ASP A 467 16.43 -3.32 10.30
C ASP A 467 16.71 -4.05 8.98
N LEU A 468 17.23 -3.33 7.98
CA LEU A 468 17.61 -3.91 6.68
C LEU A 468 18.69 -4.99 6.86
N SER A 469 19.71 -4.69 7.66
CA SER A 469 20.81 -5.61 7.96
C SER A 469 20.32 -6.82 8.76
N ALA A 470 19.40 -6.61 9.70
CA ALA A 470 18.80 -7.68 10.49
C ALA A 470 17.92 -8.59 9.63
N SER A 471 17.15 -8.04 8.69
CA SER A 471 16.33 -8.81 7.74
C SER A 471 17.20 -9.66 6.82
N GLU A 472 18.31 -9.14 6.31
CA GLU A 472 19.29 -9.93 5.53
C GLU A 472 19.82 -11.14 6.31
N ALA A 473 20.18 -10.95 7.58
CA ALA A 473 20.62 -12.05 8.44
C ALA A 473 19.52 -13.10 8.67
N ARG A 474 18.26 -12.68 8.82
CA ARG A 474 17.10 -13.58 8.98
C ARG A 474 16.81 -14.36 7.70
N ILE A 475 16.83 -13.70 6.54
CA ILE A 475 16.66 -14.38 5.24
C ILE A 475 17.73 -15.45 5.07
N ALA A 476 19.00 -15.11 5.33
CA ALA A 476 20.10 -16.07 5.25
C ALA A 476 19.94 -17.26 6.20
N LEU A 477 19.37 -17.05 7.39
CA LEU A 477 19.08 -18.13 8.35
C LEU A 477 17.93 -19.02 7.87
N LEU A 478 16.85 -18.43 7.35
CA LEU A 478 15.68 -19.14 6.85
C LEU A 478 16.02 -19.97 5.60
N ASP A 479 16.83 -19.41 4.69
CA ASP A 479 17.31 -20.09 3.48
C ASP A 479 18.11 -21.37 3.81
N LYS A 480 18.87 -21.39 4.92
CA LYS A 480 19.62 -22.60 5.36
C LYS A 480 18.69 -23.76 5.76
N GLY A 481 17.57 -23.49 6.43
CA GLY A 481 16.62 -24.53 6.88
C GLY A 481 15.69 -25.04 5.77
N LEU A 482 15.44 -24.22 4.76
CA LEU A 482 14.47 -24.47 3.70
C LEU A 482 14.87 -25.65 2.79
N ASN A 483 16.17 -25.80 2.50
CA ASN A 483 16.70 -26.93 1.72
C ASN A 483 16.51 -28.27 2.44
N ALA A 484 16.72 -28.32 3.76
CA ALA A 484 16.55 -29.55 4.53
C ALA A 484 15.06 -29.98 4.58
N ARG A 485 14.13 -29.04 4.78
CA ARG A 485 12.69 -29.31 4.78
C ARG A 485 12.20 -29.75 3.40
N ARG A 486 12.69 -29.09 2.34
CA ARG A 486 12.45 -29.50 0.94
C ARG A 486 12.86 -30.93 0.68
N ASN A 487 14.09 -31.30 1.05
CA ASN A 487 14.61 -32.65 0.83
C ASN A 487 13.76 -33.69 1.58
N LYS A 488 13.36 -33.42 2.83
CA LYS A 488 12.48 -34.34 3.59
C LYS A 488 11.14 -34.59 2.91
N VAL A 489 10.52 -33.54 2.34
CA VAL A 489 9.28 -33.71 1.59
C VAL A 489 9.51 -34.53 0.32
N GLN A 490 10.59 -34.25 -0.42
CA GLN A 490 10.95 -35.03 -1.62
C GLN A 490 11.21 -36.51 -1.30
N ASP A 491 11.94 -36.79 -0.22
CA ASP A 491 12.26 -38.15 0.22
C ASP A 491 11.00 -38.93 0.62
N GLU A 492 10.07 -38.30 1.34
CA GLU A 492 8.82 -38.97 1.74
C GLU A 492 7.90 -39.22 0.54
N ILE A 493 7.80 -38.27 -0.40
CA ILE A 493 7.08 -38.47 -1.67
C ILE A 493 7.69 -39.63 -2.46
N ALA A 494 9.03 -39.71 -2.55
CA ALA A 494 9.72 -40.79 -3.24
C ALA A 494 9.46 -42.16 -2.57
N ASN A 495 9.47 -42.20 -1.23
CA ASN A 495 9.15 -43.40 -0.46
C ASN A 495 7.70 -43.87 -0.70
N ILE A 496 6.75 -42.94 -0.77
CA ILE A 496 5.36 -43.23 -1.09
C ILE A 496 5.22 -43.76 -2.53
N SER A 497 5.92 -43.15 -3.48
CA SER A 497 5.97 -43.62 -4.88
C SER A 497 6.45 -45.07 -4.99
N ASP A 498 7.52 -45.41 -4.26
CA ASP A 498 8.05 -46.78 -4.18
C ASP A 498 7.05 -47.76 -3.55
N ARG A 499 6.33 -47.35 -2.50
CA ARG A 499 5.28 -48.18 -1.88
C ARG A 499 4.08 -48.42 -2.79
N ILE A 500 3.65 -47.42 -3.55
CA ILE A 500 2.53 -47.54 -4.50
C ILE A 500 2.94 -48.44 -5.67
N SER A 501 4.11 -48.21 -6.27
CA SER A 501 4.60 -48.99 -7.42
C SER A 501 4.86 -50.46 -7.07
N LYS A 502 5.25 -50.76 -5.82
CA LYS A 502 5.36 -52.15 -5.32
C LYS A 502 4.01 -52.83 -5.07
N LYS A 503 2.93 -52.07 -4.83
CA LYS A 503 1.60 -52.60 -4.47
C LYS A 503 0.62 -52.63 -5.64
N PHE A 504 0.81 -51.74 -6.62
CA PHE A 504 -0.02 -51.60 -7.81
C PHE A 504 0.90 -51.49 -9.03
N SER A 505 0.76 -52.39 -10.00
CA SER A 505 1.61 -52.48 -11.21
C SER A 505 1.40 -51.32 -12.21
N ILE A 506 1.43 -50.08 -11.74
CA ILE A 506 1.20 -48.85 -12.51
C ILE A 506 2.38 -47.89 -12.26
N SER A 507 2.89 -47.28 -13.33
CA SER A 507 3.93 -46.23 -13.25
C SER A 507 3.34 -44.97 -12.62
N PHE A 508 3.62 -44.77 -11.32
CA PHE A 508 3.28 -43.55 -10.58
C PHE A 508 4.36 -42.46 -10.67
N SER A 509 5.50 -42.81 -11.29
CA SER A 509 6.69 -41.96 -11.44
C SER A 509 6.33 -40.64 -12.09
N ASP A 510 5.68 -40.65 -13.25
CA ASP A 510 5.49 -39.45 -14.07
C ASP A 510 4.58 -38.38 -13.42
N ILE A 511 3.62 -38.81 -12.60
CA ILE A 511 2.67 -37.91 -11.89
C ILE A 511 3.33 -37.31 -10.65
N ILE A 512 4.11 -38.12 -9.92
CA ILE A 512 4.86 -37.68 -8.74
C ILE A 512 6.06 -36.82 -9.15
N ASP A 513 6.75 -37.17 -10.22
CA ASP A 513 7.87 -36.39 -10.77
C ASP A 513 7.38 -35.04 -11.27
N ALA A 514 6.22 -34.96 -11.93
CA ALA A 514 5.59 -33.69 -12.30
C ALA A 514 5.20 -32.84 -11.09
N ALA A 515 4.58 -33.42 -10.05
CA ALA A 515 4.25 -32.73 -8.81
C ALA A 515 5.50 -32.27 -8.03
N THR A 516 6.56 -33.08 -8.05
CA THR A 516 7.84 -32.81 -7.37
C THR A 516 8.66 -31.75 -8.11
N MET A 517 8.68 -31.77 -9.45
CA MET A 517 9.32 -30.73 -10.27
C MET A 517 8.61 -29.39 -10.16
N MET A 518 7.28 -29.38 -10.02
CA MET A 518 6.48 -28.16 -9.83
C MET A 518 6.58 -27.57 -8.43
N ALA A 519 6.63 -28.40 -7.37
CA ALA A 519 6.71 -27.95 -5.97
C ALA A 519 8.16 -27.68 -5.49
N PHE A 520 9.17 -28.28 -6.13
CA PHE A 520 10.55 -28.31 -5.65
C PHE A 520 11.58 -28.16 -6.78
N SER A 521 11.42 -27.18 -7.69
CA SER A 521 12.46 -26.85 -8.69
C SER A 521 13.69 -26.18 -8.03
N PRO A 522 14.95 -26.42 -8.47
CA PRO A 522 16.16 -25.84 -7.87
C PRO A 522 16.14 -24.30 -7.80
N THR A 523 16.48 -23.79 -6.62
CA THR A 523 16.43 -22.40 -6.15
C THR A 523 17.53 -21.49 -6.73
N LYS A 524 17.65 -21.39 -8.06
CA LYS A 524 18.47 -20.33 -8.69
C LYS A 524 17.82 -19.76 -9.95
N ALA A 525 16.66 -19.14 -9.80
CA ALA A 525 16.13 -18.24 -10.83
C ALA A 525 16.89 -16.90 -10.78
N MET A 526 18.10 -16.86 -11.37
CA MET A 526 18.70 -15.61 -11.87
C MET A 526 18.11 -15.34 -13.28
N GLY A 527 16.81 -15.08 -13.34
CA GLY A 527 16.14 -14.57 -14.54
C GLY A 527 16.26 -13.05 -14.56
N ALA A 528 16.55 -12.46 -15.72
CA ALA A 528 16.86 -11.04 -15.88
C ALA A 528 15.83 -10.11 -15.19
N ILE A 529 16.23 -9.53 -14.05
CA ILE A 529 15.44 -8.61 -13.24
C ILE A 529 15.48 -7.22 -13.90
N GLN A 530 14.37 -6.78 -14.47
CA GLN A 530 14.09 -5.35 -14.72
C GLN A 530 13.23 -4.85 -13.56
N THR A 531 13.88 -4.19 -12.60
CA THR A 531 13.31 -3.68 -11.34
C THR A 531 12.30 -2.56 -11.63
N ALA A 532 11.03 -2.74 -11.26
CA ALA A 532 10.00 -1.71 -11.50
C ALA A 532 9.56 -0.89 -10.28
N SER A 533 10.04 -1.14 -9.05
CA SER A 533 9.64 -0.31 -7.88
C SER A 533 10.70 0.67 -7.39
N LEU A 534 11.95 0.53 -7.84
CA LEU A 534 13.02 1.50 -7.61
C LEU A 534 13.62 1.84 -8.97
N ILE A 535 13.31 3.03 -9.49
CA ILE A 535 14.08 3.65 -10.57
C ILE A 535 15.56 3.40 -10.25
N PHE A 536 16.36 2.95 -11.22
CA PHE A 536 17.78 2.59 -11.02
C PHE A 536 18.58 3.70 -10.26
N GLY A 537 18.10 4.95 -10.32
CA GLY A 537 18.51 6.11 -9.53
C GLY A 537 18.24 6.04 -8.02
N GLY A 538 17.14 5.44 -7.57
CA GLY A 538 16.80 5.29 -6.14
C GLY A 538 17.71 4.29 -5.41
N LEU A 539 18.05 3.16 -6.04
CA LEU A 539 18.99 2.18 -5.47
C LEU A 539 20.43 2.71 -5.41
N THR A 540 20.85 3.43 -6.45
CA THR A 540 22.15 4.13 -6.45
C THR A 540 22.15 5.23 -5.40
N LYS A 541 21.08 6.04 -5.30
CA LYS A 541 20.92 7.06 -4.25
C LYS A 541 20.94 6.48 -2.84
N ILE A 542 20.28 5.34 -2.57
CA ILE A 542 20.37 4.65 -1.27
C ILE A 542 21.83 4.29 -0.98
N THR A 543 22.51 3.65 -1.94
CA THR A 543 23.91 3.21 -1.77
C THR A 543 24.83 4.41 -1.52
N ASP A 544 24.67 5.47 -2.30
CA ASP A 544 25.51 6.67 -2.26
C ASP A 544 25.27 7.51 -1.00
N GLU A 545 24.02 7.63 -0.54
CA GLU A 545 23.67 8.47 0.62
C GLU A 545 23.74 7.77 1.98
N THR A 546 23.71 6.43 2.01
CA THR A 546 23.75 5.64 3.26
C THR A 546 25.04 4.82 3.41
N GLY A 547 25.74 4.54 2.31
CA GLY A 547 26.87 3.61 2.29
C GLY A 547 26.48 2.14 2.40
N CYS A 548 25.18 1.81 2.52
CA CYS A 548 24.69 0.44 2.62
C CYS A 548 24.75 -0.27 1.27
N LYS A 549 25.31 -1.49 1.25
CA LYS A 549 25.26 -2.35 0.06
C LYS A 549 23.89 -3.02 -0.01
N VAL A 550 23.17 -2.79 -1.10
CA VAL A 550 21.88 -3.45 -1.36
C VAL A 550 22.13 -4.80 -2.02
N GLU A 551 21.63 -5.88 -1.41
CA GLU A 551 21.69 -7.22 -1.98
C GLU A 551 20.56 -7.39 -3.02
N LYS A 552 20.98 -7.41 -4.29
CA LYS A 552 20.06 -7.41 -5.42
C LYS A 552 19.28 -8.72 -5.54
N SER A 553 19.77 -9.82 -4.94
CA SER A 553 19.07 -11.11 -4.98
C SER A 553 17.76 -11.15 -4.19
N TYR A 554 17.52 -10.17 -3.31
CA TYR A 554 16.28 -10.07 -2.54
C TYR A 554 15.28 -9.06 -3.11
N LEU A 555 15.59 -8.40 -4.23
CA LEU A 555 14.71 -7.40 -4.84
C LEU A 555 13.55 -8.06 -5.57
N LEU A 556 12.33 -7.58 -5.30
CA LEU A 556 11.12 -8.02 -6.00
C LEU A 556 10.99 -7.33 -7.36
N SER A 557 10.88 -8.10 -8.46
CA SER A 557 10.92 -7.57 -9.83
C SER A 557 9.69 -6.75 -10.20
N GLN A 558 8.51 -7.32 -10.07
CA GLN A 558 7.20 -6.73 -10.33
C GLN A 558 6.23 -7.75 -9.75
N LEU A 559 5.41 -7.38 -8.78
CA LEU A 559 4.27 -8.22 -8.46
C LEU A 559 3.24 -8.02 -9.56
N ASN A 560 3.16 -8.99 -10.47
CA ASN A 560 1.86 -9.31 -11.04
C ASN A 560 0.99 -9.66 -9.84
N VAL A 561 0.19 -8.71 -9.36
CA VAL A 561 -0.84 -8.96 -8.36
C VAL A 561 -1.67 -10.10 -8.91
N MET A 562 -1.43 -11.31 -8.38
CA MET A 562 -2.17 -12.48 -8.84
C MET A 562 -3.61 -12.28 -8.44
N LYS A 563 -4.45 -12.07 -9.46
CA LYS A 563 -5.86 -12.36 -9.36
C LYS A 563 -5.96 -13.84 -9.08
N SER A 564 -6.57 -14.17 -7.95
CA SER A 564 -6.73 -15.53 -7.46
C SER A 564 -7.59 -16.35 -8.42
N ASP A 565 -6.98 -17.04 -9.40
CA ASP A 565 -7.73 -17.90 -10.31
C ASP A 565 -6.98 -19.19 -10.67
N LEU A 566 -7.73 -20.31 -10.65
CA LEU A 566 -7.33 -21.65 -11.10
C LEU A 566 -6.93 -21.72 -12.60
N SER A 567 -7.16 -20.66 -13.38
CA SER A 567 -6.85 -20.63 -14.82
C SER A 567 -5.36 -20.36 -15.13
N ASP A 568 -4.65 -19.64 -14.25
CA ASP A 568 -3.20 -19.42 -14.34
C ASP A 568 -2.40 -20.71 -14.09
N LEU A 569 -3.01 -21.67 -13.38
CA LEU A 569 -2.45 -23.00 -13.14
C LEU A 569 -2.35 -23.83 -14.44
N SER A 570 -3.30 -23.65 -15.35
CA SER A 570 -3.37 -24.32 -16.66
C SER A 570 -2.37 -23.73 -17.67
N GLU A 571 -2.21 -22.41 -17.66
CA GLU A 571 -1.25 -21.71 -18.52
C GLU A 571 0.20 -22.01 -18.09
N MET A 572 0.45 -22.15 -16.77
CA MET A 572 1.73 -22.64 -16.23
C MET A 572 2.04 -24.12 -16.55
N LEU A 573 1.02 -24.95 -16.80
CA LEU A 573 1.21 -26.35 -17.19
C LEU A 573 1.67 -26.51 -18.65
N GLN A 574 1.44 -25.51 -19.52
CA GLN A 574 1.83 -25.55 -20.93
C GLN A 574 3.16 -24.85 -21.24
N VAL A 575 3.63 -23.95 -20.37
CA VAL A 575 4.96 -23.32 -20.49
C VAL A 575 6.00 -24.19 -19.76
N THR A 576 6.22 -25.39 -20.28
CA THR A 576 7.39 -26.19 -19.95
C THR A 576 8.59 -25.56 -20.68
N ASP A 577 9.33 -24.70 -19.98
CA ASP A 577 10.79 -24.56 -20.18
C ASP A 577 11.51 -23.57 -19.24
N HIS A 578 10.82 -22.80 -18.37
CA HIS A 578 11.49 -21.83 -17.49
C HIS A 578 11.13 -21.98 -15.99
N THR A 579 11.93 -22.84 -15.34
CA THR A 579 12.42 -22.83 -13.94
C THR A 579 11.76 -21.95 -12.86
N GLY A 580 11.32 -22.59 -11.77
CA GLY A 580 11.42 -22.06 -10.40
C GLY A 580 10.13 -21.48 -9.78
N ILE A 581 9.90 -21.76 -8.49
CA ILE A 581 9.09 -20.89 -7.63
C ILE A 581 9.89 -19.60 -7.48
N THR A 582 9.53 -18.56 -8.24
CA THR A 582 10.17 -17.25 -8.17
C THR A 582 9.70 -16.48 -6.93
N LEU A 583 10.38 -15.37 -6.62
CA LEU A 583 9.99 -14.38 -5.60
C LEU A 583 8.57 -13.79 -5.79
N ASP A 584 7.86 -14.18 -6.85
CA ASP A 584 6.56 -13.64 -7.26
C ASP A 584 5.34 -14.36 -6.62
N ASP A 585 5.55 -15.25 -5.64
CA ASP A 585 4.49 -15.85 -4.80
C ASP A 585 4.69 -15.55 -3.30
N PRO A 586 4.59 -14.28 -2.87
CA PRO A 586 4.89 -13.86 -1.50
C PRO A 586 3.99 -14.51 -0.43
N GLY A 587 2.77 -14.88 -0.79
CA GLY A 587 1.80 -15.56 0.09
C GLY A 587 1.83 -17.09 0.02
N CYS A 588 2.73 -17.68 -0.78
CA CYS A 588 2.77 -19.12 -1.05
C CYS A 588 1.46 -19.69 -1.63
N ILE A 589 0.66 -18.88 -2.33
CA ILE A 589 -0.66 -19.26 -2.84
C ILE A 589 -0.53 -20.40 -3.85
N LYS A 590 0.46 -20.35 -4.74
CA LYS A 590 0.71 -21.41 -5.72
C LYS A 590 1.17 -22.69 -5.02
N LEU A 591 2.06 -22.55 -4.04
CA LEU A 591 2.58 -23.68 -3.27
C LEU A 591 1.48 -24.35 -2.43
N LEU A 592 0.56 -23.57 -1.84
CA LEU A 592 -0.60 -24.08 -1.10
C LEU A 592 -1.60 -24.78 -2.02
N ALA A 593 -1.91 -24.22 -3.19
CA ALA A 593 -2.77 -24.87 -4.18
C ALA A 593 -2.19 -26.21 -4.69
N GLN A 594 -0.87 -26.27 -4.87
CA GLN A 594 -0.16 -27.50 -5.24
C GLN A 594 -0.19 -28.54 -4.12
N LYS A 595 0.02 -28.12 -2.86
CA LYS A 595 -0.15 -28.97 -1.68
C LYS A 595 -1.56 -29.58 -1.65
N ASP A 596 -2.60 -28.78 -1.83
CA ASP A 596 -3.99 -29.27 -1.78
C ASP A 596 -4.31 -30.24 -2.92
N ALA A 597 -3.76 -30.01 -4.12
CA ALA A 597 -3.87 -30.94 -5.25
C ALA A 597 -3.16 -32.28 -4.97
N LEU A 598 -1.94 -32.24 -4.44
CA LEU A 598 -1.19 -33.45 -4.06
C LEU A 598 -1.88 -34.21 -2.92
N LEU A 599 -2.33 -33.51 -1.88
CA LEU A 599 -3.04 -34.14 -0.76
C LEU A 599 -4.34 -34.76 -1.21
N SER A 600 -5.09 -34.10 -2.09
CA SER A 600 -6.33 -34.64 -2.66
C SER A 600 -6.06 -35.90 -3.50
N LEU A 601 -4.95 -35.93 -4.25
CA LEU A 601 -4.49 -37.13 -4.96
C LEU A 601 -4.12 -38.26 -3.99
N LEU A 602 -3.30 -37.99 -2.98
CA LEU A 602 -2.88 -38.98 -1.97
C LEU A 602 -4.06 -39.51 -1.14
N SER A 603 -5.06 -38.66 -0.88
CA SER A 603 -6.30 -39.01 -0.17
C SER A 603 -7.07 -40.15 -0.85
N SER A 604 -6.99 -40.24 -2.19
CA SER A 604 -7.61 -41.33 -2.96
C SER A 604 -7.00 -42.71 -2.70
N TYR A 605 -5.84 -42.75 -2.02
CA TYR A 605 -5.09 -43.96 -1.64
C TYR A 605 -4.92 -44.12 -0.12
N SER A 606 -5.69 -43.37 0.67
CA SER A 606 -5.56 -43.20 2.14
C SER A 606 -5.52 -44.50 2.97
N THR A 607 -6.04 -45.62 2.47
CA THR A 607 -5.94 -46.93 3.15
C THR A 607 -4.54 -47.58 3.05
N SER A 608 -3.61 -47.02 2.26
CA SER A 608 -2.28 -47.59 2.01
C SER A 608 -1.11 -46.65 2.30
N ILE A 609 -1.37 -45.38 2.64
CA ILE A 609 -0.37 -44.30 2.69
C ILE A 609 -0.63 -43.39 3.90
N PRO A 610 0.41 -42.98 4.65
CA PRO A 610 0.28 -42.01 5.74
C PRO A 610 0.16 -40.58 5.19
N VAL A 611 -1.03 -40.23 4.68
CA VAL A 611 -1.31 -38.89 4.08
C VAL A 611 -1.07 -37.76 5.07
N ASP A 612 -1.26 -38.01 6.37
CA ASP A 612 -1.06 -37.02 7.43
C ASP A 612 0.43 -36.64 7.57
N THR A 613 1.35 -37.60 7.45
CA THR A 613 2.80 -37.32 7.49
C THR A 613 3.25 -36.44 6.32
N VAL A 614 2.72 -36.67 5.11
CA VAL A 614 3.01 -35.82 3.95
C VAL A 614 2.43 -34.42 4.15
N ARG A 615 1.22 -34.33 4.70
CA ARG A 615 0.57 -33.06 5.03
C ARG A 615 1.42 -32.24 6.00
N ASP A 616 1.93 -32.87 7.05
CA ASP A 616 2.71 -32.20 8.09
C ASP A 616 4.08 -31.75 7.57
N LEU A 617 4.77 -32.58 6.77
CA LEU A 617 6.02 -32.19 6.11
C LEU A 617 5.81 -31.05 5.10
N PHE A 618 4.73 -31.10 4.32
CA PHE A 618 4.37 -30.00 3.42
C PHE A 618 4.02 -28.73 4.19
N ASN A 619 3.23 -28.82 5.26
CA ASN A 619 2.91 -27.69 6.13
C ASN A 619 4.20 -27.04 6.65
N SER A 620 5.12 -27.84 7.18
CA SER A 620 6.41 -27.36 7.69
C SER A 620 7.24 -26.67 6.60
N TYR A 621 7.24 -27.20 5.37
CA TYR A 621 7.89 -26.57 4.23
C TYR A 621 7.19 -25.28 3.79
N THR A 622 5.87 -25.29 3.63
CA THR A 622 5.10 -24.10 3.22
C THR A 622 5.23 -22.97 4.23
N THR A 623 5.18 -23.27 5.53
CA THR A 623 5.42 -22.30 6.61
C THR A 623 6.82 -21.72 6.52
N ALA A 624 7.84 -22.55 6.25
CA ALA A 624 9.22 -22.07 6.05
C ALA A 624 9.33 -21.07 4.88
N VAL A 625 8.68 -21.38 3.75
CA VAL A 625 8.68 -20.52 2.56
C VAL A 625 7.91 -19.23 2.84
N MET A 626 6.77 -19.30 3.54
CA MET A 626 5.98 -18.13 3.94
C MET A 626 6.78 -17.20 4.86
N ALA A 627 7.50 -17.77 5.84
CA ALA A 627 8.36 -17.01 6.75
C ALA A 627 9.50 -16.31 5.98
N ARG A 628 10.16 -17.03 5.05
CA ARG A 628 11.23 -16.49 4.21
C ARG A 628 10.74 -15.39 3.25
N ASN A 629 9.60 -15.61 2.60
CA ASN A 629 8.99 -14.61 1.71
C ASN A 629 8.48 -13.39 2.48
N THR A 630 7.96 -13.59 3.71
CA THR A 630 7.61 -12.49 4.62
C THR A 630 8.83 -11.63 4.94
N GLU A 631 9.99 -12.22 5.24
CA GLU A 631 11.21 -11.46 5.50
C GLU A 631 11.73 -10.74 4.26
N ILE A 632 11.60 -11.33 3.07
CA ILE A 632 11.96 -10.65 1.82
C ILE A 632 11.03 -9.46 1.52
N LEU A 633 9.73 -9.60 1.79
CA LEU A 633 8.83 -8.47 1.74
C LEU A 633 9.29 -7.37 2.71
N ALA A 634 9.61 -7.73 3.95
CA ALA A 634 10.13 -6.78 4.95
C ALA A 634 11.46 -6.12 4.51
N TYR A 635 12.34 -6.83 3.81
CA TYR A 635 13.55 -6.26 3.22
C TYR A 635 13.22 -5.19 2.17
N ASN A 636 12.32 -5.48 1.24
CA ASN A 636 11.90 -4.53 0.20
C ASN A 636 11.08 -3.35 0.77
N THR A 637 10.29 -3.60 1.81
CA THR A 637 9.64 -2.57 2.64
C THR A 637 10.66 -1.60 3.17
N THR A 638 11.69 -2.13 3.82
CA THR A 638 12.70 -1.33 4.50
C THR A 638 13.47 -0.47 3.49
N LEU A 639 13.82 -1.02 2.31
CA LEU A 639 14.42 -0.24 1.22
C LEU A 639 13.53 0.91 0.73
N THR A 640 12.22 0.67 0.59
CA THR A 640 11.26 1.71 0.19
C THR A 640 11.16 2.80 1.26
N GLN A 641 11.13 2.42 2.54
CA GLN A 641 11.11 3.35 3.67
C GLN A 641 12.42 4.16 3.76
N ILE A 642 13.57 3.53 3.52
CA ILE A 642 14.87 4.24 3.45
C ILE A 642 14.84 5.28 2.34
N TYR A 643 14.34 4.93 1.15
CA TYR A 643 14.21 5.87 0.05
C TYR A 643 13.28 7.05 0.42
N ARG A 644 12.12 6.78 1.04
CA ARG A 644 11.22 7.84 1.52
C ARG A 644 11.90 8.74 2.55
N ALA A 645 12.64 8.17 3.50
CA ALA A 645 13.33 8.94 4.53
C ALA A 645 14.46 9.80 3.94
N ILE A 646 15.17 9.30 2.91
CA ILE A 646 16.11 10.09 2.10
C ILE A 646 15.40 11.28 1.42
N GLU A 647 14.28 11.04 0.74
CA GLU A 647 13.49 12.08 0.07
C GLU A 647 12.92 13.11 1.05
N GLN A 648 12.42 12.67 2.20
CA GLN A 648 11.93 13.56 3.27
C GLN A 648 13.07 14.40 3.83
N ARG A 649 14.24 13.81 4.08
CA ARG A 649 15.45 14.53 4.51
C ARG A 649 15.88 15.57 3.47
N ALA A 650 15.88 15.21 2.19
CA ALA A 650 16.21 16.13 1.10
C ALA A 650 15.19 17.28 1.00
N THR A 651 13.90 16.96 1.11
CA THR A 651 12.80 17.94 1.08
C THR A 651 12.87 18.90 2.25
N ALA A 652 13.08 18.40 3.49
CA ALA A 652 13.23 19.22 4.68
C ALA A 652 14.43 20.17 4.57
N ASN A 653 15.58 19.68 4.10
CA ASN A 653 16.75 20.52 3.84
C ASN A 653 16.49 21.57 2.77
N LYS A 654 15.75 21.24 1.70
CA LYS A 654 15.35 22.18 0.66
C LYS A 654 14.41 23.27 1.20
N THR A 655 13.45 22.89 2.04
CA THR A 655 12.56 23.84 2.74
C THR A 655 13.38 24.79 3.60
N LEU A 656 14.29 24.29 4.43
CA LEU A 656 15.19 25.12 5.25
C LEU A 656 16.06 26.06 4.42
N GLY A 657 16.60 25.58 3.28
CA GLY A 657 17.37 26.40 2.35
C GLY A 657 16.53 27.50 1.68
N SER A 658 15.28 27.20 1.34
CA SER A 658 14.37 28.14 0.68
C SER A 658 13.81 29.20 1.65
N LEU A 659 13.60 28.82 2.92
CA LEU A 659 13.18 29.73 3.99
C LEU A 659 14.30 30.67 4.46
N SER A 660 15.56 30.38 4.11
CA SER A 660 16.74 31.17 4.53
C SER A 660 17.32 32.11 3.46
N THR A 661 16.70 32.22 2.28
CA THR A 661 17.21 33.05 1.16
C THR A 661 16.48 34.40 0.99
N ASP A 662 17.19 35.43 0.49
CA ASP A 662 16.64 36.74 0.05
C ASP A 662 15.51 36.62 -1.02
N ALA A 663 15.36 35.43 -1.61
CA ALA A 663 14.27 35.09 -2.53
C ALA A 663 12.88 35.41 -1.94
N LEU A 664 12.73 35.38 -0.60
CA LEU A 664 11.54 35.82 0.16
C LEU A 664 11.01 37.21 -0.24
N THR A 665 11.83 38.05 -0.88
CA THR A 665 11.45 39.40 -1.35
C THR A 665 10.80 39.44 -2.75
N THR A 666 10.82 38.34 -3.52
CA THR A 666 10.43 38.34 -4.96
C THR A 666 9.22 37.48 -5.32
N ILE A 667 8.73 36.63 -4.42
CA ILE A 667 7.48 35.90 -4.61
C ILE A 667 6.57 36.23 -3.42
N ASP A 668 5.30 36.49 -3.72
CA ASP A 668 4.23 36.59 -2.74
C ASP A 668 4.03 35.17 -2.15
N TYR A 669 4.92 34.77 -1.23
CA TYR A 669 4.99 33.41 -0.65
C TYR A 669 3.99 33.28 0.52
N GLU A 670 2.72 33.53 0.27
CA GLU A 670 1.68 33.03 1.17
C GLU A 670 1.41 31.57 0.82
N LEU A 671 1.86 30.67 1.71
CA LEU A 671 1.15 29.47 2.20
C LEU A 671 1.50 28.04 1.67
N PRO A 672 1.80 27.68 0.40
CA PRO A 672 1.90 26.27 0.00
C PRO A 672 3.06 25.45 0.57
N LEU A 673 4.30 25.97 0.53
CA LEU A 673 5.46 25.24 1.09
C LEU A 673 5.36 25.11 2.61
N VAL A 674 4.87 26.16 3.26
CA VAL A 674 4.64 26.22 4.70
C VAL A 674 3.53 25.24 5.10
N ALA A 675 2.39 25.26 4.40
CA ALA A 675 1.29 24.32 4.58
C ALA A 675 1.76 22.87 4.45
N SER A 676 2.49 22.55 3.38
CA SER A 676 2.96 21.20 3.09
C SER A 676 3.93 20.71 4.17
N SER A 677 4.86 21.57 4.63
CA SER A 677 5.84 21.20 5.66
C SER A 677 5.18 20.96 7.03
N ILE A 678 4.26 21.83 7.43
CA ILE A 678 3.53 21.71 8.70
C ILE A 678 2.59 20.49 8.67
N ALA A 679 1.88 20.26 7.56
CA ALA A 679 1.03 19.08 7.39
C ALA A 679 1.84 17.78 7.39
N THR A 680 3.04 17.78 6.80
CA THR A 680 3.93 16.61 6.78
C THR A 680 4.45 16.28 8.18
N ALA A 681 4.89 17.29 8.94
CA ALA A 681 5.34 17.12 10.33
C ALA A 681 4.20 16.55 11.20
N TYR A 682 3.02 17.17 11.12
CA TYR A 682 1.82 16.71 11.83
C TYR A 682 1.50 15.23 11.53
N HIS A 683 1.46 14.85 10.25
CA HIS A 683 1.16 13.47 9.86
C HIS A 683 2.23 12.47 10.33
N THR A 684 3.51 12.83 10.18
CA THR A 684 4.62 11.94 10.56
C THR A 684 4.63 11.64 12.05
N ASP A 685 4.39 12.64 12.89
CA ASP A 685 4.38 12.47 14.35
C ASP A 685 3.20 11.62 14.81
N VAL A 686 2.03 11.83 14.20
CA VAL A 686 0.85 10.97 14.44
C VAL A 686 1.15 9.52 14.07
N LEU A 687 1.75 9.27 12.90
CA LEU A 687 2.13 7.91 12.48
C LEU A 687 3.11 7.26 13.46
N SER A 688 4.09 8.02 13.95
CA SER A 688 5.05 7.54 14.94
C SER A 688 4.35 7.15 16.24
N ILE A 689 3.46 8.00 16.77
CA ILE A 689 2.71 7.72 18.00
C ILE A 689 1.80 6.51 17.83
N LEU A 690 1.08 6.42 16.71
CA LEU A 690 0.21 5.27 16.40
C LEU A 690 1.02 3.97 16.31
N SER A 691 2.23 4.00 15.76
CA SER A 691 3.12 2.84 15.74
C SER A 691 3.49 2.36 17.14
N ILE A 692 3.85 3.29 18.02
CA ILE A 692 4.23 2.97 19.41
C ILE A 692 3.00 2.47 20.19
N LEU A 693 1.83 3.09 20.00
CA LEU A 693 0.56 2.64 20.62
C LEU A 693 0.20 1.22 20.17
N GLN A 694 0.32 0.91 18.88
CA GLN A 694 0.04 -0.44 18.40
C GLN A 694 1.02 -1.46 19.00
N ARG A 695 2.32 -1.15 19.02
CA ARG A 695 3.33 -2.02 19.66
C ARG A 695 3.01 -2.23 21.15
N ALA A 696 2.61 -1.17 21.86
CA ALA A 696 2.21 -1.25 23.25
C ALA A 696 0.96 -2.14 23.45
N GLN A 697 -0.03 -2.02 22.57
CA GLN A 697 -1.23 -2.86 22.57
C GLN A 697 -0.89 -4.32 22.28
N SER A 698 -0.17 -4.62 21.21
CA SER A 698 0.22 -6.00 20.86
C SER A 698 1.09 -6.64 21.95
N SER A 699 1.94 -5.86 22.62
CA SER A 699 2.68 -6.32 23.81
C SER A 699 1.74 -6.66 24.98
N LEU A 700 0.66 -5.90 25.18
CA LEU A 700 -0.32 -6.15 26.25
C LEU A 700 -1.10 -7.43 25.95
N GLU A 701 -1.52 -7.59 24.71
CA GLU A 701 -2.24 -8.78 24.25
C GLU A 701 -1.36 -10.03 24.37
N PHE A 702 -0.07 -9.92 24.01
CA PHE A 702 0.89 -11.00 24.20
C PHE A 702 1.10 -11.35 25.68
N PHE A 703 1.17 -10.35 26.56
CA PHE A 703 1.39 -10.55 27.99
C PHE A 703 0.13 -11.10 28.71
N SER A 704 -1.03 -10.55 28.40
CA SER A 704 -2.28 -10.82 29.11
C SER A 704 -3.13 -11.93 28.47
N LEU A 705 -2.87 -12.29 27.22
CA LEU A 705 -3.69 -13.18 26.38
C LEU A 705 -5.13 -12.69 26.22
N ARG A 706 -5.36 -11.39 26.39
CA ARG A 706 -6.67 -10.74 26.25
C ARG A 706 -6.58 -9.65 25.18
N PRO A 707 -7.61 -9.52 24.31
CA PRO A 707 -7.64 -8.45 23.34
C PRO A 707 -7.81 -7.09 24.03
N SER A 708 -7.20 -6.05 23.47
CA SER A 708 -7.38 -4.66 23.92
C SER A 708 -8.08 -3.85 22.83
N LEU A 709 -8.93 -2.91 23.25
CA LEU A 709 -9.67 -2.02 22.33
C LEU A 709 -9.19 -0.56 22.41
N ALA A 710 -8.22 -0.25 23.27
CA ALA A 710 -7.79 1.12 23.54
C ALA A 710 -7.35 1.88 22.27
N LEU A 711 -6.58 1.25 21.38
CA LEU A 711 -6.21 1.87 20.10
C LEU A 711 -7.41 1.94 19.14
N GLN A 712 -8.22 0.89 19.09
CA GLN A 712 -9.38 0.83 18.20
C GLN A 712 -10.41 1.93 18.52
N ASP A 713 -10.62 2.23 19.79
CA ASP A 713 -11.50 3.32 20.23
C ASP A 713 -10.96 4.69 19.79
N ALA A 714 -9.65 4.92 19.95
CA ALA A 714 -9.00 6.13 19.47
C ALA A 714 -9.09 6.27 17.94
N LEU A 715 -8.81 5.19 17.20
CA LEU A 715 -8.94 5.14 15.74
C LEU A 715 -10.37 5.39 15.28
N SER A 716 -11.37 4.90 16.01
CA SER A 716 -12.78 5.13 15.70
C SER A 716 -13.18 6.61 15.88
N ILE A 717 -12.64 7.28 16.91
CA ILE A 717 -12.81 8.71 17.11
C ILE A 717 -12.15 9.50 15.97
N ILE A 718 -10.92 9.13 15.60
CA ILE A 718 -10.18 9.76 14.49
C ILE A 718 -10.93 9.57 13.17
N ALA A 719 -11.42 8.37 12.90
CA ALA A 719 -12.20 8.05 11.70
C ALA A 719 -13.49 8.90 11.62
N ALA A 720 -14.19 9.08 12.74
CA ALA A 720 -15.41 9.86 12.80
C ALA A 720 -15.18 11.37 12.66
N ALA A 721 -14.08 11.89 13.24
CA ALA A 721 -13.72 13.30 13.14
C ALA A 721 -13.14 13.67 11.76
N GLY A 722 -12.57 12.69 11.05
CA GLY A 722 -11.80 12.89 9.83
C GLY A 722 -10.38 13.40 10.13
N PHE A 723 -9.44 13.14 9.23
CA PHE A 723 -8.04 13.55 9.42
C PHE A 723 -7.70 14.79 8.56
N PRO A 724 -6.99 15.79 9.10
CA PRO A 724 -6.64 15.98 10.52
C PRO A 724 -7.83 16.46 11.37
N CYS A 725 -7.88 16.04 12.64
CA CYS A 725 -8.89 16.44 13.63
C CYS A 725 -8.28 17.28 14.76
N SER A 726 -9.06 18.19 15.34
CA SER A 726 -8.65 18.89 16.57
C SER A 726 -8.68 17.93 17.76
N ASP A 727 -7.86 18.20 18.78
CA ASP A 727 -7.75 17.41 20.02
C ASP A 727 -7.21 15.99 19.80
N LEU A 728 -6.39 15.80 18.76
CA LEU A 728 -5.78 14.51 18.45
C LEU A 728 -4.79 14.12 19.55
N HIS A 729 -3.98 15.04 20.06
CA HIS A 729 -3.09 14.77 21.19
C HIS A 729 -3.87 14.23 22.39
N ALA A 730 -5.00 14.86 22.74
CA ALA A 730 -5.84 14.42 23.86
C ALA A 730 -6.45 13.04 23.61
N THR A 731 -6.79 12.72 22.36
CA THR A 731 -7.33 11.40 21.97
C THR A 731 -6.26 10.31 22.06
N LEU A 732 -5.05 10.55 21.54
CA LEU A 732 -3.93 9.62 21.64
C LEU A 732 -3.45 9.46 23.10
N ARG A 733 -3.48 10.54 23.90
CA ARG A 733 -3.17 10.49 25.33
C ARG A 733 -4.17 9.64 26.11
N ARG A 734 -5.45 9.70 25.77
CA ARG A 734 -6.48 8.81 26.36
C ARG A 734 -6.20 7.35 26.02
N ALA A 735 -5.85 7.04 24.78
CA ALA A 735 -5.47 5.68 24.38
C ALA A 735 -4.29 5.14 25.21
N GLN A 736 -3.25 5.95 25.42
CA GLN A 736 -2.11 5.60 26.27
C GLN A 736 -2.55 5.35 27.73
N ILE A 737 -3.42 6.20 28.29
CA ILE A 737 -3.93 6.03 29.66
C ILE A 737 -4.71 4.72 29.77
N SER A 738 -5.63 4.44 28.84
CA SER A 738 -6.41 3.21 28.82
C SER A 738 -5.52 1.96 28.71
N LEU A 739 -4.51 1.97 27.83
CA LEU A 739 -3.53 0.89 27.78
C LEU A 739 -2.81 0.71 29.12
N THR A 740 -2.42 1.80 29.78
CA THR A 740 -1.73 1.75 31.09
C THR A 740 -2.62 1.19 32.19
N GLU A 741 -3.91 1.52 32.18
CA GLU A 741 -4.93 0.97 33.09
C GLU A 741 -5.12 -0.53 32.84
N GLU A 742 -5.33 -0.94 31.57
CA GLU A 742 -5.47 -2.35 31.21
C GLU A 742 -4.22 -3.18 31.54
N TYR A 743 -3.02 -2.62 31.37
CA TYR A 743 -1.78 -3.25 31.83
C TYR A 743 -1.75 -3.43 33.35
N SER A 744 -2.25 -2.45 34.11
CA SER A 744 -2.28 -2.51 35.58
C SER A 744 -3.27 -3.57 36.03
N ASP A 745 -4.47 -3.61 35.45
CA ASP A 745 -5.47 -4.65 35.69
C ASP A 745 -4.94 -6.03 35.30
N ALA A 746 -4.26 -6.14 34.15
CA ALA A 746 -3.64 -7.38 33.74
C ALA A 746 -2.60 -7.84 34.77
N LEU A 747 -1.75 -6.95 35.28
CA LEU A 747 -0.71 -7.25 36.27
C LEU A 747 -1.29 -7.67 37.62
N GLU A 748 -2.34 -7.00 38.12
CA GLU A 748 -3.03 -7.39 39.35
C GLU A 748 -3.57 -8.82 39.24
N ASN A 749 -4.19 -9.14 38.11
CA ASN A 749 -4.67 -10.49 37.79
C ASN A 749 -3.54 -11.46 37.37
N PHE A 750 -2.32 -10.96 37.12
CA PHE A 750 -1.21 -11.75 36.59
C PHE A 750 -0.57 -12.64 37.65
N SER A 751 -0.60 -12.17 38.90
CA SER A 751 -0.01 -12.87 40.05
C SER A 751 -0.90 -14.01 40.59
N GLU A 752 -2.20 -14.00 40.29
CA GLU A 752 -3.12 -15.05 40.71
C GLU A 752 -2.91 -16.32 39.87
N GLY A 753 -2.68 -17.46 40.54
CA GLY A 753 -2.62 -18.78 39.89
C GLY A 753 -1.31 -19.14 39.18
N ARG A 754 -0.28 -18.28 39.20
CA ARG A 754 1.05 -18.61 38.64
C ARG A 754 1.88 -19.50 39.56
N SER A 755 2.49 -20.53 38.98
CA SER A 755 3.43 -21.43 39.65
C SER A 755 4.77 -21.46 38.90
N PRO A 756 5.91 -21.29 39.58
CA PRO A 756 7.23 -21.40 38.96
C PRO A 756 7.62 -22.86 38.72
N PHE A 757 8.42 -23.11 37.68
CA PHE A 757 9.06 -24.40 37.40
C PHE A 757 10.52 -24.19 36.94
N GLY A 758 11.39 -25.19 37.11
CA GLY A 758 12.79 -25.09 36.67
C GLY A 758 13.59 -23.95 37.28
N THR A 759 13.28 -23.57 38.52
CA THR A 759 14.10 -22.68 39.33
C THR A 759 15.19 -23.49 40.06
N ASP A 760 16.12 -22.84 40.77
CA ASP A 760 17.15 -23.58 41.50
C ASP A 760 16.56 -24.47 42.64
N ALA A 761 15.31 -24.22 43.03
CA ALA A 761 14.59 -24.98 44.05
C ALA A 761 13.52 -25.94 43.50
N ILE A 762 13.18 -25.86 42.21
CA ILE A 762 12.09 -26.63 41.58
C ILE A 762 12.61 -27.28 40.30
N GLU A 763 12.42 -28.59 40.15
CA GLU A 763 12.93 -29.31 38.99
C GLU A 763 12.48 -28.70 37.65
N PRO A 764 13.37 -28.65 36.64
CA PRO A 764 13.01 -28.18 35.31
C PRO A 764 12.21 -29.23 34.53
N VAL A 765 11.43 -28.76 33.56
CA VAL A 765 10.74 -29.67 32.64
C VAL A 765 11.74 -30.17 31.60
N LYS A 766 11.88 -31.49 31.49
CA LYS A 766 12.76 -32.14 30.53
C LYS A 766 12.00 -32.60 29.29
N VAL A 767 12.46 -32.18 28.12
CA VAL A 767 11.91 -32.56 26.82
C VAL A 767 12.98 -33.32 26.04
N TYR A 768 12.89 -34.64 26.05
CA TYR A 768 13.84 -35.51 25.34
C TYR A 768 13.58 -35.50 23.84
N LEU A 769 14.65 -35.47 23.05
CA LEU A 769 14.54 -35.66 21.60
C LEU A 769 14.06 -37.08 21.28
N THR A 770 13.28 -37.19 20.21
CA THR A 770 12.98 -38.50 19.60
C THR A 770 14.24 -39.10 18.96
N GLU A 771 14.24 -40.41 18.69
CA GLU A 771 15.34 -41.06 17.98
C GLU A 771 15.61 -40.38 16.63
N ASP A 772 14.57 -40.04 15.87
CA ASP A 772 14.67 -39.35 14.58
C ASP A 772 15.28 -37.94 14.72
N GLN A 773 14.89 -37.19 15.75
CA GLN A 773 15.43 -35.86 16.00
C GLN A 773 16.91 -35.92 16.43
N LEU A 774 17.28 -36.92 17.23
CA LEU A 774 18.67 -37.15 17.62
C LEU A 774 19.52 -37.54 16.41
N VAL A 775 19.05 -38.46 15.57
CA VAL A 775 19.72 -38.82 14.32
C VAL A 775 19.90 -37.61 13.41
N ALA A 776 18.86 -36.77 13.28
CA ALA A 776 18.93 -35.54 12.48
C ALA A 776 19.96 -34.53 13.03
N LEU A 777 20.10 -34.41 14.35
CA LEU A 777 21.13 -33.57 14.98
C LEU A 777 22.54 -34.09 14.68
N LEU A 778 22.74 -35.42 14.75
CA LEU A 778 24.05 -36.05 14.59
C LEU A 778 24.47 -36.21 13.11
N ALA A 779 23.53 -36.14 12.16
CA ALA A 779 23.79 -36.33 10.73
C ALA A 779 24.85 -35.35 10.15
N ASN A 780 25.02 -34.18 10.76
CA ASN A 780 25.92 -33.13 10.30
C ASN A 780 27.27 -33.10 11.04
N GLU A 781 27.69 -34.21 11.66
CA GLU A 781 28.88 -34.29 12.53
C GLU A 781 30.18 -33.75 11.88
N ASN A 782 30.30 -33.77 10.56
CA ASN A 782 31.49 -33.36 9.83
C ASN A 782 31.50 -31.87 9.49
N GLU A 783 30.40 -31.15 9.67
CA GLU A 783 30.30 -29.73 9.36
C GLU A 783 31.03 -28.84 10.37
N LYS A 784 31.24 -27.57 10.02
CA LYS A 784 31.81 -26.56 10.93
C LYS A 784 30.84 -26.15 12.04
N GLU A 785 29.55 -26.25 11.75
CA GLU A 785 28.43 -25.97 12.64
C GLU A 785 27.47 -27.17 12.55
N ILE A 786 27.23 -27.84 13.68
CA ILE A 786 26.29 -28.96 13.75
C ILE A 786 24.98 -28.35 14.24
N ALA A 787 24.00 -28.18 13.36
CA ALA A 787 22.75 -27.53 13.69
C ALA A 787 21.53 -28.31 13.20
N THR A 788 20.45 -28.23 13.97
CA THR A 788 19.14 -28.78 13.61
C THR A 788 18.02 -27.89 14.14
N GLN A 789 16.82 -28.05 13.58
CA GLN A 789 15.59 -27.44 14.09
C GLN A 789 14.72 -28.51 14.73
N ILE A 790 14.25 -28.23 15.94
CA ILE A 790 13.40 -29.08 16.75
C ILE A 790 12.11 -28.32 17.03
N GLU A 791 10.97 -28.91 16.67
CA GLU A 791 9.65 -28.37 16.97
C GLU A 791 9.15 -28.96 18.28
N ILE A 792 8.69 -28.09 19.18
CA ILE A 792 8.01 -28.48 20.41
C ILE A 792 6.50 -28.20 20.23
N PRO A 793 5.66 -29.23 20.01
CA PRO A 793 4.22 -29.07 19.84
C PRO A 793 3.54 -28.41 21.05
N VAL A 794 2.46 -27.71 20.72
CA VAL A 794 1.57 -27.03 21.67
C VAL A 794 0.91 -28.03 22.62
N CYS A 795 0.84 -27.66 23.89
CA CYS A 795 0.12 -28.43 24.90
C CYS A 795 -1.31 -27.89 25.09
N ALA A 796 -2.31 -28.55 24.49
CA ALA A 796 -3.72 -28.22 24.64
C ALA A 796 -4.32 -28.74 25.96
N LYS A 797 -5.50 -28.22 26.36
CA LYS A 797 -6.22 -28.57 27.61
C LYS A 797 -6.40 -30.08 27.85
N ASN A 798 -6.64 -30.85 26.79
CA ASN A 798 -6.89 -32.29 26.86
C ASN A 798 -5.66 -33.15 26.57
N THR A 799 -4.46 -32.55 26.50
CA THR A 799 -3.23 -33.29 26.22
C THR A 799 -2.89 -34.19 27.41
N PRO A 800 -2.78 -35.52 27.23
CA PRO A 800 -2.38 -36.42 28.30
C PRO A 800 -0.94 -36.17 28.74
N TRP A 801 -0.69 -36.36 30.04
CA TRP A 801 0.65 -36.33 30.59
C TRP A 801 1.48 -37.51 30.09
N GLY A 802 2.71 -37.24 29.69
CA GLY A 802 3.69 -38.25 29.33
C GLY A 802 4.99 -37.66 28.82
N GLU A 803 5.95 -38.54 28.55
CA GLU A 803 7.22 -38.15 27.93
C GLU A 803 6.97 -37.63 26.51
N PHE A 804 7.71 -36.59 26.11
CA PHE A 804 7.61 -35.99 24.78
C PHE A 804 7.84 -36.97 23.62
N ALA A 805 8.61 -38.04 23.86
CA ALA A 805 8.85 -39.09 22.88
C ALA A 805 7.58 -39.91 22.55
N CYS A 806 6.53 -39.81 23.36
CA CYS A 806 5.24 -40.47 23.13
C CYS A 806 4.31 -39.56 22.31
N PRO A 807 3.84 -39.99 21.12
CA PRO A 807 2.96 -39.17 20.28
C PRO A 807 1.69 -38.71 21.02
N GLY A 808 1.40 -37.41 20.94
CA GLY A 808 0.20 -36.81 21.54
C GLY A 808 0.26 -36.62 23.06
N MET A 809 1.40 -36.86 23.71
CA MET A 809 1.62 -36.60 25.13
C MET A 809 2.55 -35.39 25.33
N SER A 810 2.43 -34.72 26.48
CA SER A 810 3.28 -33.59 26.82
C SER A 810 3.68 -33.60 28.30
N PRO A 811 4.95 -33.28 28.63
CA PRO A 811 5.37 -33.09 30.02
C PRO A 811 4.80 -31.78 30.62
N PHE A 812 4.21 -30.91 29.80
CA PHE A 812 3.49 -29.70 30.21
C PHE A 812 1.98 -29.93 30.39
N ALA A 813 1.51 -31.18 30.35
CA ALA A 813 0.10 -31.51 30.45
C ALA A 813 -0.56 -30.93 31.72
N GLY A 814 -1.75 -30.36 31.55
CA GLY A 814 -2.50 -29.71 32.63
C GLY A 814 -2.09 -28.25 32.90
N TRP A 815 -1.10 -27.72 32.19
CA TRP A 815 -0.65 -26.33 32.33
C TRP A 815 -1.14 -25.44 31.18
N SER A 816 -1.49 -24.20 31.52
CA SER A 816 -1.82 -23.09 30.63
C SER A 816 -0.81 -21.95 30.81
N ASP A 817 -0.78 -20.99 29.88
CA ASP A 817 0.09 -19.80 29.91
C ASP A 817 1.55 -20.14 30.31
N VAL A 818 2.14 -21.14 29.64
CA VAL A 818 3.50 -21.59 29.95
C VAL A 818 4.49 -20.61 29.32
N ARG A 819 5.24 -19.91 30.17
CA ARG A 819 6.27 -18.94 29.79
C ARG A 819 7.62 -19.36 30.33
N ILE A 820 8.65 -19.29 29.50
CA ILE A 820 10.01 -19.68 29.89
C ILE A 820 10.87 -18.46 30.21
N THR A 821 11.65 -18.58 31.28
CA THR A 821 12.75 -17.66 31.60
C THR A 821 14.10 -18.26 31.21
N ARG A 822 14.14 -19.58 31.02
CA ARG A 822 15.38 -20.31 30.74
C ARG A 822 15.16 -21.49 29.80
N ALA A 823 16.09 -21.66 28.87
CA ALA A 823 16.19 -22.82 27.99
C ALA A 823 17.62 -23.36 28.00
N ARG A 824 17.77 -24.64 28.35
CA ARG A 824 19.05 -25.35 28.34
C ARG A 824 18.95 -26.57 27.44
N PHE A 825 20.08 -27.01 26.89
CA PHE A 825 20.11 -28.19 26.06
C PHE A 825 21.32 -29.04 26.39
N TYR A 826 21.08 -30.29 26.77
CA TYR A 826 22.12 -31.22 27.20
C TYR A 826 22.29 -32.33 26.17
N LEU A 827 23.55 -32.74 26.00
CA LEU A 827 23.93 -33.93 25.26
C LEU A 827 24.72 -34.86 26.18
N LYS A 828 24.30 -36.12 26.26
CA LYS A 828 24.97 -37.16 27.03
C LYS A 828 25.89 -37.99 26.14
N GLY A 829 27.15 -38.16 26.56
CA GLY A 829 28.15 -38.97 25.86
C GLY A 829 29.05 -38.20 24.88
N VAL A 830 28.84 -36.89 24.75
CA VAL A 830 29.70 -35.97 23.99
C VAL A 830 31.01 -35.70 24.73
N LYS A 831 32.09 -35.44 23.98
CA LYS A 831 33.41 -35.08 24.53
C LYS A 831 33.93 -33.78 23.92
N THR A 832 34.64 -33.01 24.74
CA THR A 832 35.42 -31.84 24.29
C THR A 832 36.79 -31.86 24.96
N GLY A 833 37.79 -31.25 24.32
CA GLY A 833 39.17 -31.22 24.78
C GLY A 833 39.42 -30.35 26.02
N ASN A 834 38.43 -29.59 26.49
CA ASN A 834 38.48 -28.81 27.73
C ASN A 834 37.35 -29.20 28.72
N GLY A 835 36.56 -30.23 28.40
CA GLY A 835 35.45 -30.68 29.26
C GLY A 835 34.25 -29.71 29.33
N LEU A 836 34.21 -28.66 28.52
CA LEU A 836 33.10 -27.70 28.45
C LEU A 836 32.37 -27.86 27.13
N LEU A 837 31.04 -27.78 27.16
CA LEU A 837 30.20 -27.76 25.97
C LEU A 837 29.36 -26.47 25.95
N GLN A 838 29.46 -25.73 24.85
CA GLN A 838 28.65 -24.57 24.53
C GLN A 838 27.64 -24.92 23.44
N VAL A 839 26.38 -24.58 23.69
CA VAL A 839 25.25 -24.79 22.80
C VAL A 839 24.57 -23.46 22.53
N ASN A 840 24.44 -23.11 21.26
CA ASN A 840 23.69 -21.93 20.82
C ASN A 840 22.24 -22.36 20.57
N LEU A 841 21.31 -21.76 21.31
CA LEU A 841 19.88 -22.03 21.22
C LEU A 841 19.18 -20.82 20.61
N THR A 842 18.20 -21.08 19.76
CA THR A 842 17.48 -20.02 19.06
C THR A 842 16.00 -20.36 18.95
N HIS A 843 15.15 -19.60 19.64
CA HIS A 843 13.70 -19.64 19.45
C HIS A 843 13.35 -18.91 18.14
N MET A 844 12.68 -19.58 17.20
CA MET A 844 12.49 -19.05 15.84
C MET A 844 11.41 -17.97 15.73
N GLY A 845 10.66 -17.70 16.80
CA GLY A 845 9.78 -16.52 16.92
C GLY A 845 8.30 -16.80 16.70
N GLU A 846 7.95 -17.91 16.05
CA GLU A 846 6.58 -18.40 15.94
C GLU A 846 6.26 -19.29 17.14
N GLU A 847 5.19 -18.99 17.87
CA GLU A 847 4.77 -19.76 19.03
C GLU A 847 3.25 -19.79 19.19
N THR A 848 2.77 -20.70 20.04
CA THR A 848 1.37 -20.74 20.45
C THR A 848 1.27 -20.87 21.96
N ILE A 849 0.42 -20.04 22.55
CA ILE A 849 0.18 -20.00 23.99
C ILE A 849 -1.28 -20.32 24.23
N VAL A 850 -1.54 -21.26 25.12
CA VAL A 850 -2.90 -21.68 25.47
C VAL A 850 -3.30 -20.99 26.77
N ASP A 851 -4.41 -20.26 26.77
CA ASP A 851 -4.93 -19.59 27.97
C ASP A 851 -5.60 -20.57 28.95
N GLU A 852 -6.04 -20.06 30.10
CA GLU A 852 -6.69 -20.85 31.17
C GLU A 852 -8.01 -21.49 30.72
N ASP A 853 -8.71 -20.88 29.76
CA ASP A 853 -9.94 -21.42 29.18
C ASP A 853 -9.66 -22.54 28.16
N GLY A 854 -8.41 -22.71 27.75
CA GLY A 854 -7.98 -23.68 26.74
C GLY A 854 -7.98 -23.14 25.32
N ARG A 855 -8.09 -21.81 25.12
CA ARG A 855 -8.02 -21.20 23.79
C ARG A 855 -6.56 -20.99 23.40
N SER A 856 -6.25 -21.29 22.14
CA SER A 856 -4.90 -21.13 21.60
C SER A 856 -4.74 -19.74 21.00
N HIS A 857 -3.64 -19.09 21.32
CA HIS A 857 -3.22 -17.79 20.81
C HIS A 857 -1.91 -17.97 20.05
N GLU A 858 -1.95 -17.72 18.74
CA GLU A 858 -0.76 -17.80 17.89
C GLU A 858 -0.05 -16.45 17.88
N PHE A 859 1.28 -16.46 18.02
CA PHE A 859 2.10 -15.25 18.04
C PHE A 859 3.33 -15.39 17.15
N VAL A 860 3.75 -14.26 16.57
CA VAL A 860 5.01 -14.11 15.86
C VAL A 860 5.81 -12.97 16.48
N HIS A 861 7.01 -13.26 16.97
CA HIS A 861 7.91 -12.25 17.53
C HIS A 861 9.33 -12.39 16.97
N GLN A 862 10.21 -11.45 17.33
CA GLN A 862 11.61 -11.52 16.90
C GLN A 862 12.31 -12.78 17.45
N ILE A 863 13.22 -13.35 16.64
CA ILE A 863 14.04 -14.51 17.01
C ILE A 863 14.81 -14.25 18.31
N VAL A 864 14.82 -15.23 19.21
CA VAL A 864 15.47 -15.12 20.52
C VAL A 864 16.65 -16.08 20.58
N GLY A 865 17.87 -15.54 20.60
CA GLY A 865 19.09 -16.31 20.77
C GLY A 865 19.52 -16.35 22.23
N THR A 866 19.94 -17.52 22.71
CA THR A 866 20.62 -17.66 24.01
C THR A 866 21.76 -18.66 23.90
N VAL A 867 22.74 -18.53 24.78
CA VAL A 867 23.92 -19.41 24.85
C VAL A 867 23.87 -20.16 26.16
N PHE A 868 23.89 -21.49 26.08
CA PHE A 868 24.00 -22.36 27.23
C PHE A 868 25.38 -23.03 27.24
N GLN A 869 26.07 -23.00 28.38
CA GLN A 869 27.38 -23.64 28.52
C GLN A 869 27.45 -24.42 29.83
N TYR A 870 27.94 -25.66 29.77
CA TYR A 870 28.07 -26.52 30.94
C TYR A 870 29.30 -27.43 30.88
N GLY A 871 29.76 -27.88 32.06
CA GLY A 871 30.81 -28.88 32.23
C GLY A 871 30.29 -30.30 32.00
N LEU A 872 30.97 -31.07 31.17
CA LEU A 872 30.57 -32.43 30.78
C LEU A 872 30.69 -33.45 31.94
N GLU A 873 31.58 -33.22 32.90
CA GLU A 873 31.81 -34.13 34.04
C GLU A 873 30.99 -33.78 35.28
N ASN A 874 30.94 -32.51 35.65
CA ASN A 874 30.34 -32.02 36.89
C ASN A 874 29.00 -31.30 36.68
N GLY A 875 28.60 -31.03 35.44
CA GLY A 875 27.39 -30.27 35.13
C GLY A 875 27.46 -28.79 35.53
N GLU A 876 28.64 -28.26 35.87
CA GLU A 876 28.78 -26.86 36.27
C GLU A 876 28.38 -25.94 35.13
N ILE A 877 27.50 -24.99 35.44
CA ILE A 877 26.93 -24.08 34.45
C ILE A 877 27.87 -22.88 34.30
N GLY A 878 28.44 -22.73 33.10
CA GLY A 878 29.23 -21.56 32.70
C GLY A 878 28.36 -20.43 32.15
N SER A 879 27.29 -20.78 31.41
CA SER A 879 26.28 -19.83 30.92
C SER A 879 24.89 -20.43 31.11
N PRO A 880 23.94 -19.72 31.76
CA PRO A 880 22.69 -20.31 32.26
C PRO A 880 21.64 -20.63 31.20
N GLY A 881 21.77 -20.06 29.99
CA GLY A 881 20.76 -20.20 28.93
C GLY A 881 19.49 -19.39 29.19
N ASP A 882 19.61 -18.22 29.83
CA ASP A 882 18.46 -17.35 30.10
C ASP A 882 17.93 -16.75 28.78
N VAL A 883 16.61 -16.75 28.60
CA VAL A 883 15.93 -16.27 27.37
C VAL A 883 15.33 -14.86 27.51
N ALA A 884 15.47 -14.29 28.71
CA ALA A 884 15.15 -12.90 29.02
C ALA A 884 16.07 -12.41 30.15
N ASP A 885 16.67 -11.23 29.96
CA ASP A 885 17.44 -10.53 30.99
C ASP A 885 16.49 -9.62 31.80
N GLY A 886 15.86 -10.16 32.85
CA GLY A 886 15.02 -9.39 33.77
C GLY A 886 13.58 -9.09 33.27
N GLU A 887 12.97 -8.02 33.81
CA GLU A 887 11.58 -7.59 33.52
C GLU A 887 11.44 -6.77 32.23
N GLU A 888 12.55 -6.53 31.52
CA GLU A 888 12.58 -5.69 30.32
C GLU A 888 11.97 -6.36 29.08
N TYR A 889 11.78 -7.67 29.10
CA TYR A 889 11.26 -8.43 27.96
C TYR A 889 10.12 -9.36 28.33
N ALA A 890 9.12 -9.42 27.45
CA ALA A 890 8.07 -10.42 27.51
C ALA A 890 8.66 -11.83 27.30
N LEU A 891 8.19 -12.76 28.13
CA LEU A 891 8.68 -14.14 28.16
C LEU A 891 8.01 -14.96 27.05
N PRO A 892 8.79 -15.65 26.19
CA PRO A 892 8.24 -16.57 25.20
C PRO A 892 7.80 -17.86 25.90
N GLY A 893 7.03 -18.68 25.20
CA GLY A 893 6.70 -20.05 25.58
C GLY A 893 7.72 -21.06 25.08
N PRO A 894 7.61 -22.33 25.50
CA PRO A 894 8.43 -23.41 24.99
C PRO A 894 7.91 -23.97 23.64
N PHE A 895 6.63 -23.72 23.31
CA PHE A 895 5.90 -24.35 22.20
C PHE A 895 6.18 -23.65 20.87
N ALA A 896 7.37 -23.90 20.34
CA ALA A 896 7.89 -23.24 19.14
C ALA A 896 8.88 -24.14 18.40
N THR A 897 9.34 -23.65 17.25
CA THR A 897 10.54 -24.19 16.62
C THR A 897 11.78 -23.61 17.30
N TRP A 898 12.66 -24.49 17.75
CA TRP A 898 13.97 -24.17 18.31
C TRP A 898 15.08 -24.64 17.38
N ARG A 899 16.03 -23.77 17.07
CA ARG A 899 17.28 -24.17 16.44
C ARG A 899 18.33 -24.41 17.52
N VAL A 900 18.95 -25.58 17.46
CA VAL A 900 20.09 -25.97 18.30
C VAL A 900 21.32 -25.98 17.42
N SER A 901 22.41 -25.36 17.87
CA SER A 901 23.66 -25.27 17.12
C SER A 901 24.87 -25.51 18.02
N LEU A 902 25.78 -26.38 17.55
CA LEU A 902 27.09 -26.65 18.14
C LEU A 902 28.16 -26.19 17.15
N VAL A 903 28.86 -25.10 17.48
CA VAL A 903 29.93 -24.57 16.64
C VAL A 903 31.26 -25.20 17.06
N LYS A 904 31.96 -25.88 16.14
CA LYS A 904 33.26 -26.54 16.46
C LYS A 904 34.35 -25.55 16.86
N GLY A 905 34.27 -24.30 16.39
CA GLY A 905 35.19 -23.24 16.79
C GLY A 905 35.02 -22.80 18.25
N GLU A 906 33.81 -22.93 18.80
CA GLU A 906 33.47 -22.59 20.19
C GLU A 906 33.69 -23.78 21.14
N ASN A 907 33.71 -25.00 20.58
CA ASN A 907 33.84 -26.26 21.31
C ASN A 907 35.14 -27.00 20.93
N LYS A 908 36.19 -26.85 21.75
CA LYS A 908 37.53 -27.42 21.47
C LYS A 908 37.46 -28.94 21.30
N ASN A 909 37.93 -29.46 20.16
CA ASN A 909 37.96 -30.89 19.84
C ASN A 909 36.61 -31.60 20.08
N LEU A 910 35.50 -30.96 19.69
CA LEU A 910 34.16 -31.52 19.84
C LEU A 910 34.02 -32.87 19.13
N ASP A 911 33.64 -33.89 19.89
CA ASP A 911 33.32 -35.24 19.43
C ASP A 911 31.92 -35.63 19.93
N ILE A 912 30.98 -35.75 18.99
CA ILE A 912 29.57 -36.08 19.24
C ILE A 912 29.23 -37.53 18.90
N THR A 913 30.19 -38.35 18.45
CA THR A 913 29.94 -39.72 17.97
C THR A 913 29.41 -40.65 19.06
N GLY A 914 29.71 -40.34 20.33
CA GLY A 914 29.22 -41.06 21.51
C GLY A 914 27.90 -40.54 22.07
N CYS A 915 27.20 -39.62 21.39
CA CYS A 915 25.97 -39.03 21.91
C CYS A 915 24.83 -40.05 21.98
N GLU A 916 24.39 -40.40 23.19
CA GLU A 916 23.32 -41.38 23.43
C GLU A 916 21.94 -40.73 23.54
N LYS A 917 21.88 -39.54 24.14
CA LYS A 917 20.63 -38.84 24.48
C LYS A 917 20.85 -37.33 24.42
N ALA A 918 19.82 -36.61 24.01
CA ALA A 918 19.77 -35.16 24.11
C ALA A 918 18.38 -34.69 24.57
N TRP A 919 18.32 -33.60 25.33
CA TRP A 919 17.07 -33.04 25.82
C TRP A 919 17.17 -31.54 26.10
N PHE A 920 16.03 -30.87 26.03
CA PHE A 920 15.86 -29.53 26.57
C PHE A 920 15.53 -29.60 28.07
N GLU A 921 16.02 -28.63 28.84
CA GLU A 921 15.49 -28.30 30.16
C GLU A 921 14.93 -26.89 30.14
N PHE A 922 13.65 -26.76 30.49
CA PHE A 922 12.96 -25.47 30.57
C PHE A 922 12.68 -25.08 32.02
N GLY A 923 12.83 -23.80 32.30
CA GLY A 923 12.38 -23.15 33.54
C GLY A 923 11.58 -21.90 33.23
N GLY A 924 10.66 -21.55 34.12
CA GLY A 924 9.77 -20.40 33.93
C GLY A 924 8.53 -20.44 34.82
N TRP A 925 7.40 -20.01 34.26
CA TRP A 925 6.12 -19.84 34.94
C TRP A 925 5.00 -20.51 34.15
N HIS A 926 4.03 -21.07 34.85
CA HIS A 926 2.82 -21.60 34.25
C HIS A 926 1.60 -21.28 35.10
N ARG A 927 0.42 -21.49 34.54
CA ARG A 927 -0.87 -21.50 35.24
C ARG A 927 -1.54 -22.88 35.11
N GLY A 928 -2.65 -23.07 35.80
CA GLY A 928 -3.53 -24.23 35.60
C GLY A 928 -4.72 -23.88 34.72
N PHE A 929 -5.30 -24.86 34.03
CA PHE A 929 -6.56 -24.65 33.32
C PHE A 929 -7.71 -24.35 34.30
N ALA A 930 -8.63 -23.48 33.89
CA ALA A 930 -9.86 -23.22 34.62
C ALA A 930 -10.73 -24.50 34.70
N ILE A 931 -11.29 -24.74 35.90
CA ILE A 931 -12.13 -25.89 36.24
C ILE A 931 -13.48 -25.80 35.53
#